data_AF-A0A971RLL4-F1
#
_entry.id   AF-A0A971RLL4-F1
#
_cell.length_a   1.000
_cell.length_b   1.000
_cell.length_c   1.000
_cell.angle_alpha   90.00
_cell.angle_beta   90.00
_cell.angle_gamma   90.00
#
_symmetry.space_group_name_H-M   'P 1'
#
loop_
_entity.id
_entity.type
_entity.pdbx_description
1 polymer ?
#
loop_
_entity_poly.entity_id
_entity_poly.type
_entity_poly.pdbx_seq_one_letter_code
_entity_poly.pdbx_strand_id
1 'polypeptide(L)'
;MNRLRRFFSAGARGFFFTWLILIFAINTGGFSSAAVGELGDFLPRGAKIVQIISDARFDHDDDVEYLVLYSLQGRFGLILLDRGNNQRYSVIFQKNLGDGSPKTEGRASFGDTAYTYRILQNADLDGDGILEFWTIFQPADSPAAEMTMYKFRNQHYSQMFSVRAGYDLQFIDYQGKLVIHEVNGPERGEVTLRSRIWNPRTNDLEVADISYRMTQKEYLTFARLRRRPCLFSATGGSGGQIRDIEYCWGESLNSLQEIPQGEKAISSLLPENAFLLEIVSDPAFNPYVEKSYVFTYQVPDKTNSRRVLLLAAQATWDFENARYQLTPLPFQAYGLARDPEGNLYKSLYVLPGNAFNHLALLGNGERLSSLKLVILNNNGLFFEEAAVFDGNFHLQFIERFNFKDFSYHYEVITADRENNKVKVEKWQAAPEGVYDEIGRFELVAEETYQSARDYKSIYYRIEEPVWLRDGYEELILRSFHRPKIDPFTGGIPEPDFSGHLVEYIFKYMTPLRIHQWVFWEDRKGNEEALLLLRTDQAFWPPAYSLGFLHRQEDGISLDTFGPSSLVIGDGNPLSGVYLVDLTGDGRCELLILHREYDFETGKNWLHLNIMEKQGQKWRRIHDRDIHYDDLRLYKVGDEIWLFGYLQGEARVVKNAVYSFIWEGGRFNYLQKTEVQNFLAYLEGLPEEKIDLLDEEFLLFPGLPGGRRLDASVFAAPPGPAGTGSRSPR
;
A
#
# COMPACT_ATOMS: atom_id res chain seq x y z
N MET A 1 45.13 3.28 -56.15
CA MET A 1 44.71 2.26 -57.15
C MET A 1 43.59 1.46 -56.52
N ASN A 2 42.34 1.34 -57.00
CA ASN A 2 41.54 1.88 -58.10
C ASN A 2 40.13 1.26 -57.80
N ARG A 3 38.97 1.91 -57.74
CA ARG A 3 38.42 3.11 -58.41
C ARG A 3 37.21 3.63 -57.61
N LEU A 4 37.13 4.95 -57.49
CA LEU A 4 35.87 5.70 -57.33
C LEU A 4 35.10 5.75 -58.67
N ARG A 5 33.77 5.59 -58.65
CA ARG A 5 32.77 6.56 -59.17
C ARG A 5 31.33 6.02 -59.24
N ARG A 6 30.42 6.82 -58.66
CA ARG A 6 29.08 7.25 -59.13
C ARG A 6 27.88 6.27 -59.12
N PHE A 7 27.05 6.45 -58.09
CA PHE A 7 25.62 6.81 -58.12
C PHE A 7 24.91 6.95 -59.49
N PHE A 8 23.96 6.03 -59.77
CA PHE A 8 22.48 6.20 -59.75
C PHE A 8 21.83 5.28 -60.82
N SER A 9 21.02 4.30 -60.40
CA SER A 9 19.75 3.96 -61.09
C SER A 9 18.91 3.03 -60.21
N ALA A 10 17.64 3.40 -60.05
CA ALA A 10 16.62 2.69 -59.30
C ALA A 10 16.37 1.28 -59.86
N GLY A 11 16.29 0.27 -58.99
CA GLY A 11 15.99 -1.10 -59.42
C GLY A 11 16.42 -2.22 -58.48
N ALA A 12 16.98 -1.92 -57.30
CA ALA A 12 17.39 -2.95 -56.33
C ALA A 12 17.09 -2.59 -54.86
N ARG A 13 16.21 -1.62 -54.60
CA ARG A 13 15.74 -1.28 -53.24
C ARG A 13 14.35 -1.87 -52.90
N GLY A 14 13.70 -2.54 -53.85
CA GLY A 14 12.39 -3.18 -53.65
C GLY A 14 12.44 -4.64 -53.17
N PHE A 15 13.60 -5.28 -53.12
CA PHE A 15 13.72 -6.70 -52.77
C PHE A 15 14.34 -6.98 -51.39
N PHE A 16 15.14 -6.03 -50.86
CA PHE A 16 15.65 -6.14 -49.48
C PHE A 16 14.69 -5.55 -48.44
N PHE A 17 13.79 -4.64 -48.84
CA PHE A 17 12.78 -4.07 -47.94
C PHE A 17 11.61 -5.04 -47.68
N THR A 18 11.29 -5.90 -48.64
CA THR A 18 10.25 -6.93 -48.51
C THR A 18 10.72 -8.14 -47.68
N TRP A 19 12.01 -8.48 -47.70
CA TRP A 19 12.55 -9.56 -46.85
C TRP A 19 12.79 -9.12 -45.40
N LEU A 20 13.14 -7.85 -45.14
CA LEU A 20 13.24 -7.35 -43.77
C LEU A 20 11.87 -7.16 -43.10
N ILE A 21 10.82 -6.84 -43.88
CA ILE A 21 9.43 -6.85 -43.39
C ILE A 21 8.92 -8.29 -43.19
N LEU A 22 9.36 -9.27 -44.00
CA LEU A 22 8.97 -10.67 -43.78
C LEU A 22 9.68 -11.32 -42.58
N ILE A 23 10.94 -10.96 -42.30
CA ILE A 23 11.64 -11.47 -41.11
C ILE A 23 11.20 -10.76 -39.83
N PHE A 24 10.80 -9.48 -39.90
CA PHE A 24 10.06 -8.87 -38.78
C PHE A 24 8.66 -9.46 -38.63
N ALA A 25 7.95 -9.84 -39.71
CA ALA A 25 6.66 -10.51 -39.59
C ALA A 25 6.74 -11.97 -39.11
N ILE A 26 7.90 -12.64 -39.21
CA ILE A 26 8.08 -14.04 -38.80
C ILE A 26 8.80 -14.17 -37.44
N ASN A 27 9.53 -13.14 -36.96
CA ASN A 27 10.07 -13.10 -35.60
C ASN A 27 9.39 -12.10 -34.65
N THR A 28 8.35 -11.37 -35.10
CA THR A 28 7.26 -10.91 -34.21
C THR A 28 6.11 -11.92 -34.16
N GLY A 29 6.31 -13.14 -34.67
CA GLY A 29 5.48 -14.31 -34.40
C GLY A 29 5.74 -14.89 -33.01
N GLY A 30 5.76 -14.04 -31.99
CA GLY A 30 5.66 -14.43 -30.58
C GLY A 30 4.19 -14.42 -30.20
N PHE A 31 3.51 -15.53 -30.48
CA PHE A 31 2.18 -15.89 -30.02
C PHE A 31 1.17 -14.73 -29.90
N SER A 32 0.70 -14.23 -31.03
CA SER A 32 -0.70 -13.83 -31.11
C SER A 32 -1.55 -15.10 -30.94
N SER A 33 -1.89 -15.47 -29.69
CA SER A 33 -3.22 -16.02 -29.52
C SER A 33 -4.16 -14.86 -29.82
N ALA A 34 -4.71 -14.89 -31.03
CA ALA A 34 -5.97 -14.24 -31.27
C ALA A 34 -6.97 -14.98 -30.38
N ALA A 35 -7.73 -14.25 -29.56
CA ALA A 35 -8.86 -14.83 -28.86
C ALA A 35 -9.69 -15.59 -29.89
N VAL A 36 -9.97 -16.88 -29.64
CA VAL A 36 -10.78 -17.68 -30.55
C VAL A 36 -12.23 -17.29 -30.29
N GLY A 37 -12.66 -16.22 -30.96
CA GLY A 37 -14.01 -15.63 -30.91
C GLY A 37 -14.01 -14.18 -30.41
N GLU A 38 -14.67 -13.27 -31.12
CA GLU A 38 -14.99 -11.94 -30.60
C GLU A 38 -16.06 -12.06 -29.52
N LEU A 39 -16.11 -11.14 -28.54
CA LEU A 39 -17.16 -11.11 -27.50
C LEU A 39 -18.58 -11.22 -28.09
N GLY A 40 -18.77 -10.65 -29.29
CA GLY A 40 -20.03 -10.71 -30.05
C GLY A 40 -20.42 -12.11 -30.55
N ASP A 41 -19.48 -13.04 -30.69
CA ASP A 41 -19.75 -14.42 -31.13
C ASP A 41 -20.51 -15.24 -30.07
N PHE A 42 -20.43 -14.81 -28.81
CA PHE A 42 -21.11 -15.44 -27.67
C PHE A 42 -22.46 -14.78 -27.37
N LEU A 43 -22.82 -13.73 -28.12
CA LEU A 43 -24.11 -13.07 -28.03
C LEU A 43 -25.08 -13.60 -29.09
N PRO A 44 -26.40 -13.57 -28.86
CA PRO A 44 -27.38 -13.87 -29.89
C PRO A 44 -27.13 -13.00 -31.14
N ARG A 45 -27.23 -13.59 -32.34
CA ARG A 45 -27.02 -12.86 -33.60
C ARG A 45 -27.92 -11.61 -33.67
N GLY A 46 -27.29 -10.45 -33.89
CA GLY A 46 -27.98 -9.16 -33.97
C GLY A 46 -28.20 -8.48 -32.60
N ALA A 47 -27.70 -9.07 -31.50
CA ALA A 47 -27.71 -8.42 -30.21
C ALA A 47 -26.78 -7.19 -30.21
N LYS A 48 -27.21 -6.15 -29.51
CA LYS A 48 -26.41 -4.96 -29.23
C LYS A 48 -25.95 -5.01 -27.78
N ILE A 49 -24.67 -4.78 -27.56
CA ILE A 49 -24.13 -4.61 -26.23
C ILE A 49 -24.61 -3.28 -25.66
N VAL A 50 -25.19 -3.34 -24.46
CA VAL A 50 -25.72 -2.19 -23.73
C VAL A 50 -24.72 -1.75 -22.66
N GLN A 51 -24.20 -2.71 -21.87
CA GLN A 51 -23.18 -2.49 -20.84
C GLN A 51 -22.25 -3.71 -20.78
N ILE A 52 -20.97 -3.47 -20.45
CA ILE A 52 -19.98 -4.51 -20.15
C ILE A 52 -19.25 -4.13 -18.88
N ILE A 53 -19.06 -5.09 -17.99
CA ILE A 53 -18.14 -5.02 -16.86
C ILE A 53 -17.08 -6.10 -17.09
N SER A 54 -15.81 -5.73 -16.89
CA SER A 54 -14.67 -6.64 -17.04
C SER A 54 -13.82 -6.57 -15.79
N ASP A 55 -13.70 -7.69 -15.08
CA ASP A 55 -13.00 -7.82 -13.79
C ASP A 55 -12.66 -9.32 -13.61
N ALA A 56 -11.55 -9.64 -12.93
CA ALA A 56 -11.13 -11.01 -12.61
C ALA A 56 -11.79 -11.55 -11.33
N ARG A 57 -12.38 -10.65 -10.54
CA ARG A 57 -12.96 -11.00 -9.24
C ARG A 57 -14.37 -11.57 -9.37
N PHE A 58 -14.84 -11.98 -10.55
CA PHE A 58 -16.14 -12.66 -10.63
C PHE A 58 -16.03 -14.14 -10.21
N ASP A 59 -14.82 -14.69 -10.08
CA ASP A 59 -14.59 -15.94 -9.39
C ASP A 59 -13.25 -15.97 -8.62
N HIS A 60 -12.62 -17.14 -8.50
CA HIS A 60 -11.42 -17.36 -7.69
C HIS A 60 -10.13 -17.43 -8.50
N ASP A 61 -10.20 -17.42 -9.83
CA ASP A 61 -9.00 -17.42 -10.65
C ASP A 61 -8.55 -15.99 -11.02
N ASP A 62 -7.39 -15.91 -11.66
CA ASP A 62 -6.78 -14.64 -12.05
C ASP A 62 -7.11 -14.24 -13.50
N ASP A 63 -7.91 -15.06 -14.20
CA ASP A 63 -8.35 -14.76 -15.56
C ASP A 63 -9.44 -13.66 -15.52
N VAL A 64 -9.74 -13.03 -16.67
CA VAL A 64 -10.66 -11.87 -16.71
C VAL A 64 -12.05 -12.29 -17.18
N GLU A 65 -13.08 -12.02 -16.38
CA GLU A 65 -14.46 -12.27 -16.78
C GLU A 65 -15.07 -11.03 -17.45
N TYR A 66 -16.11 -11.29 -18.24
CA TYR A 66 -16.92 -10.27 -18.92
C TYR A 66 -18.40 -10.48 -18.62
N LEU A 67 -18.96 -9.61 -17.78
CA LEU A 67 -20.39 -9.53 -17.55
C LEU A 67 -21.02 -8.57 -18.57
N VAL A 68 -21.80 -9.12 -19.50
CA VAL A 68 -22.35 -8.39 -20.64
C VAL A 68 -23.86 -8.30 -20.53
N LEU A 69 -24.37 -7.08 -20.48
CA LEU A 69 -25.78 -6.77 -20.72
C LEU A 69 -25.97 -6.49 -22.20
N TYR A 70 -26.86 -7.25 -22.85
CA TYR A 70 -27.18 -7.10 -24.27
C TYR A 70 -28.69 -6.89 -24.49
N SER A 71 -29.03 -6.28 -25.62
CA SER A 71 -30.40 -6.11 -26.09
C SER A 71 -30.58 -6.73 -27.47
N LEU A 72 -31.63 -7.51 -27.65
CA LEU A 72 -32.06 -8.10 -28.92
C LEU A 72 -33.54 -7.79 -29.14
N GLN A 73 -33.84 -6.90 -30.09
CA GLN A 73 -35.22 -6.52 -30.44
C GLN A 73 -36.07 -6.06 -29.23
N GLY A 74 -35.46 -5.35 -28.26
CA GLY A 74 -36.14 -4.87 -27.05
C GLY A 74 -36.11 -5.84 -25.88
N ARG A 75 -35.62 -7.07 -26.06
CA ARG A 75 -35.37 -8.05 -24.99
C ARG A 75 -33.96 -7.92 -24.45
N PHE A 76 -33.84 -7.85 -23.13
CA PHE A 76 -32.56 -7.72 -22.45
C PHE A 76 -32.12 -9.07 -21.87
N GLY A 77 -30.82 -9.32 -21.97
CA GLY A 77 -30.19 -10.51 -21.39
C GLY A 77 -28.82 -10.19 -20.82
N LEU A 78 -28.41 -11.03 -19.88
CA LEU A 78 -27.10 -11.03 -19.25
C LEU A 78 -26.38 -12.30 -19.62
N ILE A 79 -25.09 -12.17 -19.86
CA ILE A 79 -24.17 -13.28 -20.00
C ILE A 79 -22.89 -12.94 -19.25
N LEU A 80 -22.39 -13.88 -18.44
CA LEU A 80 -21.06 -13.80 -17.84
C LEU A 80 -20.17 -14.79 -18.56
N LEU A 81 -19.06 -14.28 -19.07
CA LEU A 81 -18.09 -15.04 -19.83
C LEU A 81 -16.78 -15.10 -19.03
N ASP A 82 -16.28 -16.29 -18.77
CA ASP A 82 -14.93 -16.49 -18.24
C ASP A 82 -13.96 -16.62 -19.41
N ARG A 83 -12.81 -15.93 -19.31
CA ARG A 83 -11.75 -15.94 -20.32
C ARG A 83 -10.58 -16.81 -19.85
N GLY A 84 -10.81 -18.11 -19.74
CA GLY A 84 -9.75 -19.04 -19.36
C GLY A 84 -8.46 -18.92 -20.19
N ASN A 85 -7.34 -19.30 -19.57
CA ASN A 85 -5.95 -19.40 -20.05
C ASN A 85 -5.69 -19.64 -21.57
N ASN A 86 -6.57 -20.32 -22.29
CA ASN A 86 -6.46 -20.55 -23.74
C ASN A 86 -7.10 -19.46 -24.62
N GLN A 87 -7.50 -18.32 -24.03
CA GLN A 87 -8.26 -17.24 -24.67
C GLN A 87 -9.56 -17.69 -25.37
N ARG A 88 -10.24 -18.68 -24.78
CA ARG A 88 -11.58 -19.09 -25.19
C ARG A 88 -12.55 -18.62 -24.13
N TYR A 89 -13.69 -18.10 -24.56
CA TYR A 89 -14.75 -17.72 -23.63
C TYR A 89 -15.62 -18.92 -23.26
N SER A 90 -15.84 -19.13 -21.96
CA SER A 90 -16.83 -20.04 -21.39
C SER A 90 -18.04 -19.25 -20.92
N VAL A 91 -19.27 -19.70 -21.21
CA VAL A 91 -20.46 -19.12 -20.57
C VAL A 91 -20.62 -19.72 -19.18
N ILE A 92 -20.44 -18.91 -18.13
CA ILE A 92 -20.57 -19.35 -16.73
C ILE A 92 -21.88 -18.88 -16.08
N PHE A 93 -22.54 -17.86 -16.64
CA PHE A 93 -23.88 -17.46 -16.25
C PHE A 93 -24.66 -16.86 -17.43
N GLN A 94 -25.95 -17.15 -17.49
CA GLN A 94 -26.86 -16.53 -18.46
C GLN A 94 -28.23 -16.29 -17.83
N LYS A 95 -28.79 -15.09 -18.04
CA LYS A 95 -30.13 -14.74 -17.57
C LYS A 95 -30.85 -13.88 -18.61
N ASN A 96 -32.11 -14.24 -18.90
CA ASN A 96 -33.01 -13.37 -19.66
C ASN A 96 -33.74 -12.44 -18.69
N LEU A 97 -33.63 -11.12 -18.90
CA LEU A 97 -34.32 -10.10 -18.11
C LEU A 97 -35.73 -9.80 -18.66
N GLY A 98 -35.98 -10.15 -19.93
CA GLY A 98 -37.26 -9.95 -20.59
C GLY A 98 -37.37 -8.67 -21.41
N ASP A 99 -38.59 -8.31 -21.78
CA ASP A 99 -38.90 -7.11 -22.55
C ASP A 99 -38.79 -5.87 -21.65
N GLY A 100 -37.98 -4.89 -22.06
CA GLY A 100 -37.84 -3.62 -21.33
C GLY A 100 -39.00 -2.67 -21.59
N SER A 101 -39.30 -1.79 -20.62
CA SER A 101 -40.21 -0.65 -20.80
C SER A 101 -39.95 0.07 -22.14
N PRO A 102 -40.94 0.18 -23.04
CA PRO A 102 -40.76 0.84 -24.33
C PRO A 102 -40.36 2.31 -24.22
N LYS A 103 -40.65 2.95 -23.08
CA LYS A 103 -40.35 4.37 -22.84
C LYS A 103 -38.91 4.59 -22.42
N THR A 104 -38.34 3.69 -21.62
CA THR A 104 -37.02 3.85 -20.98
C THR A 104 -36.01 2.84 -21.49
N GLU A 105 -36.39 1.98 -22.44
CA GLU A 105 -35.59 0.84 -22.89
C GLU A 105 -35.15 -0.05 -21.71
N GLY A 106 -36.06 -0.29 -20.76
CA GLY A 106 -35.81 -1.12 -19.58
C GLY A 106 -35.04 -0.45 -18.44
N ARG A 107 -34.65 0.83 -18.56
CA ARG A 107 -33.98 1.56 -17.49
C ARG A 107 -34.97 2.02 -16.42
N ALA A 108 -34.56 1.96 -15.16
CA ALA A 108 -35.32 2.53 -14.06
C ALA A 108 -35.03 4.02 -13.92
N SER A 109 -36.08 4.84 -13.96
CA SER A 109 -36.00 6.29 -13.75
C SER A 109 -36.25 6.66 -12.31
N PHE A 110 -35.48 7.62 -11.79
CA PHE A 110 -35.70 8.17 -10.47
C PHE A 110 -36.73 9.31 -10.49
N GLY A 111 -37.93 9.07 -9.97
CA GLY A 111 -38.97 10.08 -9.72
C GLY A 111 -39.07 11.22 -10.75
N ASP A 112 -39.22 12.46 -10.28
CA ASP A 112 -39.36 13.66 -11.14
C ASP A 112 -38.02 14.24 -11.62
N THR A 113 -36.91 13.50 -11.48
CA THR A 113 -35.55 14.04 -11.72
C THR A 113 -35.01 13.82 -13.13
N ALA A 114 -35.70 13.03 -13.95
CA ALA A 114 -35.29 12.62 -15.30
C ALA A 114 -33.98 11.81 -15.40
N TYR A 115 -33.35 11.41 -14.29
CA TYR A 115 -32.18 10.54 -14.28
C TYR A 115 -32.57 9.05 -14.28
N THR A 116 -31.69 8.21 -14.82
CA THR A 116 -31.88 6.76 -14.84
C THR A 116 -30.70 6.03 -14.22
N TYR A 117 -30.97 4.92 -13.54
CA TYR A 117 -29.90 4.03 -13.07
C TYR A 117 -29.29 3.25 -14.24
N ARG A 118 -28.01 2.93 -14.09
CA ARG A 118 -27.42 1.84 -14.87
C ARG A 118 -28.15 0.55 -14.54
N ILE A 119 -28.48 -0.21 -15.59
CA ILE A 119 -29.18 -1.49 -15.44
C ILE A 119 -28.30 -2.50 -14.72
N LEU A 120 -27.01 -2.57 -15.03
CA LEU A 120 -26.09 -3.56 -14.50
C LEU A 120 -25.02 -2.90 -13.62
N GLN A 121 -24.80 -3.46 -12.43
CA GLN A 121 -23.89 -2.95 -11.39
C GLN A 121 -23.20 -4.09 -10.64
N ASN A 122 -22.02 -3.84 -10.07
CA ASN A 122 -21.23 -4.84 -9.35
C ASN A 122 -20.40 -4.21 -8.22
N ALA A 123 -20.14 -4.98 -7.16
CA ALA A 123 -19.25 -4.65 -6.05
C ALA A 123 -18.95 -5.93 -5.24
N ASP A 124 -17.84 -5.93 -4.50
CA ASP A 124 -17.57 -6.93 -3.46
C ASP A 124 -18.28 -6.45 -2.18
N LEU A 125 -19.47 -6.97 -1.92
CA LEU A 125 -20.38 -6.46 -0.89
C LEU A 125 -20.19 -7.16 0.46
N ASP A 126 -19.51 -8.30 0.49
CA ASP A 126 -19.30 -9.09 1.69
C ASP A 126 -17.83 -9.21 2.12
N GLY A 127 -16.91 -8.72 1.28
CA GLY A 127 -15.48 -8.63 1.53
C GLY A 127 -14.76 -9.96 1.34
N ASP A 128 -15.35 -10.93 0.64
CA ASP A 128 -14.72 -12.23 0.36
C ASP A 128 -13.78 -12.20 -0.85
N GLY A 129 -13.68 -11.06 -1.55
CA GLY A 129 -12.86 -10.86 -2.73
C GLY A 129 -13.53 -11.22 -4.05
N ILE A 130 -14.76 -11.76 -4.02
CA ILE A 130 -15.58 -12.07 -5.19
C ILE A 130 -16.69 -11.03 -5.35
N LEU A 131 -16.97 -10.64 -6.59
CA LEU A 131 -17.96 -9.63 -6.91
C LEU A 131 -19.37 -10.21 -6.89
N GLU A 132 -20.27 -9.58 -6.14
CA GLU A 132 -21.69 -9.63 -6.44
C GLU A 132 -22.05 -8.68 -7.58
N PHE A 133 -23.14 -8.99 -8.27
CA PHE A 133 -23.75 -8.07 -9.21
C PHE A 133 -25.26 -8.04 -9.07
N TRP A 134 -25.84 -6.90 -9.38
CA TRP A 134 -27.28 -6.72 -9.38
C TRP A 134 -27.74 -5.98 -10.62
N THR A 135 -29.02 -6.16 -10.90
CA THR A 135 -29.69 -5.43 -11.95
C THR A 135 -30.76 -4.53 -11.38
N ILE A 136 -30.97 -3.37 -12.00
CA ILE A 136 -32.14 -2.51 -11.78
C ILE A 136 -32.82 -2.32 -13.12
N PHE A 137 -33.95 -3.01 -13.30
CA PHE A 137 -34.62 -3.14 -14.60
C PHE A 137 -36.10 -2.80 -14.49
N GLN A 138 -36.64 -2.08 -15.48
CA GLN A 138 -38.07 -1.79 -15.58
C GLN A 138 -38.72 -2.65 -16.69
N PRO A 139 -39.49 -3.69 -16.33
CA PRO A 139 -40.17 -4.54 -17.30
C PRO A 139 -41.23 -3.79 -18.12
N ALA A 140 -41.51 -4.26 -19.35
CA ALA A 140 -42.49 -3.65 -20.25
C ALA A 140 -43.91 -3.51 -19.65
N ASP A 141 -44.36 -4.53 -18.93
CA ASP A 141 -45.71 -4.62 -18.39
C ASP A 141 -45.80 -4.18 -16.91
N SER A 142 -44.75 -3.57 -16.37
CA SER A 142 -44.69 -3.15 -14.96
C SER A 142 -44.37 -1.66 -14.83
N PRO A 143 -45.17 -0.89 -14.08
CA PRO A 143 -44.80 0.48 -13.73
C PRO A 143 -43.62 0.51 -12.74
N ALA A 144 -43.43 -0.55 -11.96
CA ALA A 144 -42.37 -0.66 -10.97
C ALA A 144 -41.06 -1.17 -11.58
N ALA A 145 -39.95 -0.62 -11.11
CA ALA A 145 -38.62 -1.18 -11.33
C ALA A 145 -38.40 -2.38 -10.41
N GLU A 146 -37.59 -3.32 -10.85
CA GLU A 146 -37.14 -4.48 -10.08
C GLU A 146 -35.63 -4.43 -9.92
N MET A 147 -35.16 -4.55 -8.68
CA MET A 147 -33.77 -4.83 -8.37
C MET A 147 -33.61 -6.33 -8.08
N THR A 148 -32.68 -6.98 -8.77
CA THR A 148 -32.37 -8.41 -8.58
C THR A 148 -30.89 -8.60 -8.29
N MET A 149 -30.58 -9.26 -7.17
CA MET A 149 -29.22 -9.52 -6.70
C MET A 149 -28.74 -10.93 -7.08
N TYR A 150 -27.49 -11.03 -7.53
CA TYR A 150 -26.82 -12.28 -7.88
C TYR A 150 -25.50 -12.41 -7.14
N LYS A 151 -25.26 -13.61 -6.61
CA LYS A 151 -24.05 -13.92 -5.84
C LYS A 151 -23.45 -15.24 -6.29
N PHE A 152 -22.12 -15.31 -6.28
CA PHE A 152 -21.37 -16.52 -6.56
C PHE A 152 -21.45 -17.49 -5.38
N ARG A 153 -21.87 -18.74 -5.64
CA ARG A 153 -21.93 -19.79 -4.62
C ARG A 153 -21.80 -21.15 -5.28
N ASN A 154 -21.01 -22.06 -4.70
CA ASN A 154 -20.83 -23.41 -5.22
C ASN A 154 -20.45 -23.44 -6.71
N GLN A 155 -19.48 -22.60 -7.11
CA GLN A 155 -18.97 -22.49 -8.50
C GLN A 155 -19.97 -21.95 -9.54
N HIS A 156 -21.03 -21.25 -9.13
CA HIS A 156 -21.95 -20.60 -10.08
C HIS A 156 -22.63 -19.38 -9.47
N TYR A 157 -23.05 -18.45 -10.33
CA TYR A 157 -23.92 -17.34 -9.92
C TYR A 157 -25.37 -17.78 -9.79
N SER A 158 -26.02 -17.40 -8.69
CA SER A 158 -27.43 -17.64 -8.47
C SER A 158 -28.15 -16.39 -7.97
N GLN A 159 -29.45 -16.31 -8.26
CA GLN A 159 -30.29 -15.20 -7.82
C GLN A 159 -30.57 -15.33 -6.32
N MET A 160 -30.27 -14.28 -5.56
CA MET A 160 -30.51 -14.25 -4.11
C MET A 160 -31.91 -13.77 -3.79
N PHE A 161 -32.28 -12.58 -4.27
CA PHE A 161 -33.60 -11.99 -4.06
C PHE A 161 -33.96 -11.01 -5.17
N SER A 162 -35.24 -10.63 -5.20
CA SER A 162 -35.76 -9.52 -6.00
C SER A 162 -36.63 -8.60 -5.15
N VAL A 163 -36.53 -7.31 -5.37
CA VAL A 163 -37.30 -6.24 -4.71
C VAL A 163 -37.86 -5.28 -5.75
N ARG A 164 -39.03 -4.70 -5.51
CA ARG A 164 -39.72 -3.86 -6.49
C ARG A 164 -40.23 -2.58 -5.86
N ALA A 165 -40.12 -1.48 -6.60
CA ALA A 165 -40.72 -0.22 -6.18
C ALA A 165 -41.17 0.62 -7.37
N GLY A 166 -42.24 1.40 -7.14
CA GLY A 166 -42.92 2.18 -8.17
C GLY A 166 -42.33 3.58 -8.44
N TYR A 167 -41.57 4.15 -7.50
CA TYR A 167 -41.03 5.52 -7.61
C TYR A 167 -39.49 5.55 -7.64
N ASP A 168 -38.84 4.81 -6.75
CA ASP A 168 -37.38 4.63 -6.73
C ASP A 168 -36.96 3.36 -5.97
N LEU A 169 -35.77 2.86 -6.30
CA LEU A 169 -35.06 1.79 -5.59
C LEU A 169 -33.65 2.24 -5.25
N GLN A 170 -33.37 2.44 -3.96
CA GLN A 170 -32.01 2.78 -3.52
C GLN A 170 -31.36 1.57 -2.88
N PHE A 171 -30.11 1.32 -3.22
CA PHE A 171 -29.26 0.36 -2.53
C PHE A 171 -28.07 1.10 -1.93
N ILE A 172 -27.93 1.03 -0.61
CA ILE A 172 -27.02 1.89 0.16
C ILE A 172 -26.23 1.04 1.14
N ASP A 173 -24.93 1.27 1.20
CA ASP A 173 -24.09 0.78 2.29
C ASP A 173 -24.02 1.81 3.42
N TYR A 174 -24.59 1.48 4.57
CA TYR A 174 -24.47 2.24 5.82
C TYR A 174 -23.34 1.68 6.69
N GLN A 175 -22.10 1.84 6.22
CA GLN A 175 -20.88 1.42 6.94
C GLN A 175 -20.89 -0.08 7.30
N GLY A 176 -21.07 -0.93 6.29
CA GLY A 176 -21.16 -2.38 6.39
C GLY A 176 -22.59 -2.91 6.58
N LYS A 177 -23.60 -2.03 6.62
CA LYS A 177 -25.02 -2.42 6.63
C LYS A 177 -25.64 -2.12 5.27
N LEU A 178 -25.84 -3.18 4.50
CA LEU A 178 -26.42 -3.11 3.15
C LEU A 178 -27.94 -2.98 3.24
N VAL A 179 -28.47 -1.83 2.84
CA VAL A 179 -29.90 -1.50 2.97
C VAL A 179 -30.50 -1.11 1.64
N ILE A 180 -31.66 -1.70 1.35
CA ILE A 180 -32.47 -1.39 0.18
C ILE A 180 -33.69 -0.58 0.62
N HIS A 181 -33.87 0.60 0.02
CA HIS A 181 -35.07 1.42 0.21
C HIS A 181 -36.01 1.24 -0.98
N GLU A 182 -37.16 0.62 -0.71
CA GLU A 182 -38.29 0.53 -1.64
C GLU A 182 -39.14 1.79 -1.52
N VAL A 183 -39.20 2.61 -2.58
CA VAL A 183 -39.93 3.88 -2.56
C VAL A 183 -41.10 3.84 -3.55
N ASN A 184 -42.30 4.06 -3.03
CA ASN A 184 -43.56 4.00 -3.77
C ASN A 184 -44.31 5.35 -3.70
N GLY A 185 -45.09 5.67 -4.73
CA GLY A 185 -45.81 6.93 -4.86
C GLY A 185 -45.48 7.66 -6.17
N PRO A 186 -45.72 8.98 -6.28
CA PRO A 186 -46.32 9.84 -5.25
C PRO A 186 -47.84 9.66 -5.19
N GLU A 187 -48.39 9.51 -3.99
CA GLU A 187 -49.84 9.58 -3.76
C GLU A 187 -50.15 10.89 -3.02
N ARG A 188 -50.95 11.77 -3.62
CA ARG A 188 -51.26 13.11 -3.07
C ARG A 188 -50.02 13.96 -2.73
N GLY A 189 -48.90 13.75 -3.43
CA GLY A 189 -47.65 14.50 -3.22
C GLY A 189 -46.70 13.91 -2.17
N GLU A 190 -47.01 12.74 -1.61
CA GLU A 190 -46.16 12.03 -0.67
C GLU A 190 -45.65 10.72 -1.26
N VAL A 191 -44.42 10.34 -0.88
CA VAL A 191 -43.83 9.04 -1.17
C VAL A 191 -43.75 8.21 0.11
N THR A 192 -43.87 6.90 -0.03
CA THR A 192 -43.71 5.93 1.06
C THR A 192 -42.42 5.16 0.86
N LEU A 193 -41.55 5.15 1.87
CA LEU A 193 -40.27 4.46 1.89
C LEU A 193 -40.33 3.28 2.88
N ARG A 194 -39.86 2.11 2.44
CA ARG A 194 -39.65 0.93 3.28
C ARG A 194 -38.22 0.42 3.12
N SER A 195 -37.55 0.19 4.24
CA SER A 195 -36.16 -0.29 4.29
C SER A 195 -36.11 -1.80 4.43
N ARG A 196 -35.18 -2.46 3.74
CA ARG A 196 -34.82 -3.87 3.94
C ARG A 196 -33.32 -4.01 4.09
N ILE A 197 -32.90 -4.76 5.11
CA ILE A 197 -31.48 -4.98 5.39
C ILE A 197 -31.09 -6.32 4.78
N TRP A 198 -30.09 -6.34 3.92
CA TRP A 198 -29.55 -7.57 3.36
C TRP A 198 -28.36 -8.05 4.21
N ASN A 199 -28.42 -9.30 4.65
CA ASN A 199 -27.30 -9.97 5.27
C ASN A 199 -26.56 -10.81 4.22
N PRO A 200 -25.36 -10.43 3.77
CA PRO A 200 -24.67 -11.12 2.69
C PRO A 200 -24.18 -12.53 3.09
N ARG A 201 -24.06 -12.82 4.40
CA ARG A 201 -23.63 -14.14 4.90
C ARG A 201 -24.77 -15.15 4.89
N THR A 202 -25.96 -14.76 5.33
CA THR A 202 -27.14 -15.65 5.34
C THR A 202 -27.93 -15.58 4.03
N ASN A 203 -27.73 -14.52 3.24
CA ASN A 203 -28.53 -14.13 2.08
C ASN A 203 -29.99 -13.80 2.40
N ASP A 204 -30.30 -13.53 3.67
CA ASP A 204 -31.63 -13.14 4.09
C ASP A 204 -31.82 -11.64 3.93
N LEU A 205 -33.06 -11.27 3.58
CA LEU A 205 -33.50 -9.90 3.45
C LEU A 205 -34.47 -9.59 4.59
N GLU A 206 -33.95 -8.98 5.65
CA GLU A 206 -34.72 -8.61 6.84
C GLU A 206 -35.54 -7.35 6.55
N VAL A 207 -36.86 -7.45 6.73
CA VAL A 207 -37.77 -6.32 6.48
C VAL A 207 -37.88 -5.50 7.76
N ALA A 208 -37.63 -4.19 7.68
CA ALA A 208 -38.04 -3.30 8.75
C ALA A 208 -39.58 -3.15 8.71
N ASP A 209 -40.26 -3.44 9.82
CA ASP A 209 -41.73 -3.36 9.93
C ASP A 209 -42.32 -1.93 9.82
N ILE A 210 -41.48 -0.93 9.54
CA ILE A 210 -41.83 0.48 9.57
C ILE A 210 -41.77 1.06 8.14
N SER A 211 -42.85 1.74 7.73
CA SER A 211 -42.90 2.49 6.48
C SER A 211 -42.96 3.99 6.79
N TYR A 212 -42.13 4.79 6.14
CA TYR A 212 -42.03 6.23 6.36
C TYR A 212 -42.71 6.97 5.22
N ARG A 213 -43.42 8.06 5.54
CA ARG A 213 -43.99 8.96 4.55
C ARG A 213 -43.23 10.27 4.54
N MET A 214 -42.92 10.76 3.36
CA MET A 214 -42.20 12.01 3.14
C MET A 214 -42.83 12.75 1.96
N THR A 215 -42.77 14.07 1.96
CA THR A 215 -43.06 14.84 0.76
C THR A 215 -42.02 14.53 -0.32
N GLN A 216 -42.36 14.74 -1.59
CA GLN A 216 -41.40 14.55 -2.69
C GLN A 216 -40.10 15.36 -2.49
N LYS A 217 -40.21 16.60 -1.98
CA LYS A 217 -39.05 17.48 -1.75
C LYS A 217 -38.13 16.95 -0.65
N GLU A 218 -38.69 16.48 0.46
CA GLU A 218 -37.92 15.86 1.55
C GLU A 218 -37.22 14.60 1.06
N TYR A 219 -37.92 13.80 0.25
CA TYR A 219 -37.36 12.60 -0.32
C TYR A 219 -36.21 12.87 -1.30
N LEU A 220 -36.32 13.86 -2.17
CA LEU A 220 -35.21 14.27 -3.05
C LEU A 220 -33.98 14.70 -2.24
N THR A 221 -34.19 15.34 -1.09
CA THR A 221 -33.10 15.72 -0.18
C THR A 221 -32.47 14.48 0.46
N PHE A 222 -33.30 13.54 0.96
CA PHE A 222 -32.86 12.26 1.50
C PHE A 222 -32.05 11.44 0.49
N ALA A 223 -32.53 11.35 -0.76
CA ALA A 223 -31.93 10.55 -1.82
C ALA A 223 -30.52 11.03 -2.22
N ARG A 224 -30.23 12.32 -2.08
CA ARG A 224 -28.98 12.96 -2.55
C ARG A 224 -27.91 13.12 -1.46
N LEU A 225 -28.29 13.08 -0.19
CA LEU A 225 -27.38 13.25 0.95
C LEU A 225 -26.62 11.96 1.25
N ARG A 226 -25.35 12.00 1.66
CA ARG A 226 -24.69 10.83 2.26
C ARG A 226 -25.11 10.63 3.71
N ARG A 227 -25.24 11.72 4.47
CA ARG A 227 -25.72 11.67 5.85
C ARG A 227 -27.25 11.68 5.87
N ARG A 228 -27.84 10.55 6.25
CA ARG A 228 -29.29 10.32 6.19
C ARG A 228 -29.83 9.87 7.54
N PRO A 229 -31.11 10.14 7.85
CA PRO A 229 -31.76 9.51 9.00
C PRO A 229 -31.74 7.98 8.85
N CYS A 230 -31.46 7.29 9.94
CA CYS A 230 -31.49 5.83 10.01
C CYS A 230 -32.95 5.36 10.09
N LEU A 231 -33.49 4.97 8.94
CA LEU A 231 -34.88 4.52 8.81
C LEU A 231 -35.05 3.01 9.03
N PHE A 232 -34.07 2.37 9.69
CA PHE A 232 -34.00 0.93 9.92
C PHE A 232 -33.29 0.67 11.27
N SER A 233 -34.03 0.49 12.37
CA SER A 233 -33.44 0.19 13.68
C SER A 233 -34.30 -0.77 14.50
N ALA A 234 -33.62 -1.67 15.22
CA ALA A 234 -34.18 -2.66 16.13
C ALA A 234 -34.55 -2.11 17.52
N THR A 235 -34.22 -0.85 17.85
CA THR A 235 -34.55 -0.24 19.16
C THR A 235 -35.94 0.38 19.22
N GLY A 236 -36.69 0.35 18.12
CA GLY A 236 -38.13 0.62 18.13
C GLY A 236 -38.85 -0.56 18.79
N GLY A 237 -39.00 -0.52 20.12
CA GLY A 237 -39.91 -1.42 20.82
C GLY A 237 -41.25 -1.49 20.11
N SER A 238 -41.88 -2.67 20.13
CA SER A 238 -43.21 -2.95 19.58
C SER A 238 -44.25 -1.95 20.09
N GLY A 239 -44.36 -0.82 19.39
CA GLY A 239 -45.02 0.38 19.91
C GLY A 239 -44.59 1.71 19.28
N GLY A 240 -44.19 1.72 18.00
CA GLY A 240 -44.49 2.84 17.08
C GLY A 240 -43.93 4.25 17.35
N GLN A 241 -42.93 4.46 18.20
CA GLN A 241 -42.22 5.76 18.24
C GLN A 241 -40.71 5.57 18.41
N ILE A 242 -39.97 5.78 17.33
CA ILE A 242 -38.54 6.10 17.38
C ILE A 242 -38.45 7.47 18.07
N ARG A 243 -37.96 7.50 19.32
CA ARG A 243 -37.89 8.73 20.10
C ARG A 243 -36.79 9.68 19.66
N ASP A 244 -35.72 9.15 19.03
CA ASP A 244 -34.63 9.94 18.48
C ASP A 244 -34.21 9.36 17.12
N ILE A 245 -34.29 10.16 16.05
CA ILE A 245 -33.81 9.77 14.72
C ILE A 245 -32.30 9.96 14.70
N GLU A 246 -31.56 8.85 14.70
CA GLU A 246 -30.12 8.85 14.51
C GLU A 246 -29.77 9.09 13.03
N TYR A 247 -28.70 9.83 12.75
CA TYR A 247 -28.21 10.05 11.39
C TYR A 247 -26.97 9.17 11.14
N CYS A 248 -26.99 8.44 10.04
CA CYS A 248 -25.89 7.57 9.63
C CYS A 248 -25.32 8.05 8.29
N TRP A 249 -24.04 7.78 8.07
CA TRP A 249 -23.41 7.93 6.76
C TRP A 249 -23.76 6.73 5.89
N GLY A 250 -24.16 7.00 4.65
CA GLY A 250 -24.51 5.98 3.68
C GLY A 250 -23.92 6.27 2.31
N GLU A 251 -23.47 5.23 1.63
CA GLU A 251 -22.91 5.29 0.29
C GLU A 251 -23.87 4.63 -0.69
N SER A 252 -24.28 5.37 -1.72
CA SER A 252 -25.13 4.82 -2.78
C SER A 252 -24.31 3.82 -3.59
N LEU A 253 -24.78 2.58 -3.63
CA LEU A 253 -24.21 1.55 -4.50
C LEU A 253 -24.76 1.69 -5.93
N ASN A 254 -25.90 2.37 -6.09
CA ASN A 254 -26.52 2.56 -7.39
C ASN A 254 -25.86 3.70 -8.17
N SER A 255 -25.37 3.41 -9.37
CA SER A 255 -24.78 4.39 -10.27
C SER A 255 -25.79 4.92 -11.30
N LEU A 256 -25.83 6.24 -11.47
CA LEU A 256 -26.60 6.89 -12.52
C LEU A 256 -25.95 6.75 -13.91
N GLN A 257 -26.78 6.66 -14.95
CA GLN A 257 -26.33 6.47 -16.33
C GLN A 257 -25.77 7.75 -16.94
N GLU A 258 -26.41 8.90 -16.68
CA GLU A 258 -26.12 10.17 -17.33
C GLU A 258 -24.85 10.84 -16.79
N ILE A 259 -24.40 10.46 -15.58
CA ILE A 259 -23.24 11.07 -14.91
C ILE A 259 -21.95 10.48 -15.50
N PRO A 260 -21.11 11.29 -16.19
CA PRO A 260 -19.81 10.87 -16.69
C PRO A 260 -18.91 10.39 -15.55
N GLN A 261 -18.01 9.44 -15.84
CA GLN A 261 -17.13 8.84 -14.83
C GLN A 261 -15.67 8.93 -15.25
N GLY A 262 -14.78 9.03 -14.26
CA GLY A 262 -13.32 9.03 -14.45
C GLY A 262 -12.80 10.26 -15.19
N GLU A 263 -11.72 10.12 -15.95
CA GLU A 263 -11.07 11.25 -16.65
C GLU A 263 -12.02 12.00 -17.60
N LYS A 264 -12.99 11.29 -18.22
CA LYS A 264 -13.98 11.91 -19.10
C LYS A 264 -14.87 12.92 -18.37
N ALA A 265 -15.10 12.71 -17.06
CA ALA A 265 -15.86 13.65 -16.23
C ALA A 265 -15.11 14.97 -16.05
N ILE A 266 -13.78 14.94 -15.97
CA ILE A 266 -12.95 16.09 -15.62
C ILE A 266 -12.39 16.81 -16.84
N SER A 267 -12.02 16.07 -17.89
CA SER A 267 -11.30 16.61 -19.05
C SER A 267 -12.01 17.79 -19.73
N SER A 268 -13.35 17.79 -19.73
CA SER A 268 -14.15 18.87 -20.33
C SER A 268 -14.26 20.12 -19.46
N LEU A 269 -13.93 20.04 -18.18
CA LEU A 269 -14.00 21.15 -17.21
C LEU A 269 -12.69 21.92 -17.11
N LEU A 270 -11.59 21.32 -17.56
CA LEU A 270 -10.27 21.91 -17.41
C LEU A 270 -10.08 23.13 -18.34
N PRO A 271 -9.28 24.12 -17.91
CA PRO A 271 -8.90 25.24 -18.78
C PRO A 271 -8.20 24.78 -20.07
N GLU A 272 -8.23 25.62 -21.11
CA GLU A 272 -7.45 25.37 -22.33
C GLU A 272 -5.96 25.18 -22.02
N ASN A 273 -5.34 24.17 -22.65
CA ASN A 273 -3.95 23.75 -22.43
C ASN A 273 -3.62 23.24 -21.02
N ALA A 274 -4.65 22.89 -20.23
CA ALA A 274 -4.44 22.16 -19.00
C ALA A 274 -4.06 20.70 -19.25
N PHE A 275 -3.17 20.17 -18.43
CA PHE A 275 -2.81 18.76 -18.41
C PHE A 275 -3.22 18.14 -17.07
N LEU A 276 -4.17 17.22 -17.10
CA LEU A 276 -4.58 16.46 -15.92
C LEU A 276 -3.43 15.56 -15.47
N LEU A 277 -3.09 15.57 -14.17
CA LEU A 277 -2.03 14.74 -13.62
C LEU A 277 -2.57 13.57 -12.83
N GLU A 278 -3.31 13.87 -11.76
CA GLU A 278 -3.88 12.87 -10.86
C GLU A 278 -5.35 13.19 -10.62
N ILE A 279 -6.15 12.15 -10.51
CA ILE A 279 -7.58 12.22 -10.22
C ILE A 279 -7.93 11.14 -9.20
N VAL A 280 -8.58 11.54 -8.13
CA VAL A 280 -9.13 10.64 -7.12
C VAL A 280 -10.62 10.88 -7.02
N SER A 281 -11.39 9.80 -6.96
CA SER A 281 -12.83 9.83 -6.73
C SER A 281 -13.11 9.24 -5.37
N ASP A 282 -13.72 10.01 -4.50
CA ASP A 282 -14.13 9.52 -3.19
C ASP A 282 -15.41 10.24 -2.74
N PRO A 283 -16.46 9.51 -2.31
CA PRO A 283 -17.64 10.13 -1.74
C PRO A 283 -17.33 10.96 -0.46
N ALA A 284 -16.25 10.68 0.26
CA ALA A 284 -15.76 11.44 1.42
C ALA A 284 -15.16 12.81 1.09
N PHE A 285 -15.16 13.25 -0.17
CA PHE A 285 -14.84 14.64 -0.50
C PHE A 285 -16.04 15.59 -0.43
N ASN A 286 -17.28 15.08 -0.37
CA ASN A 286 -18.46 15.93 -0.32
C ASN A 286 -19.64 15.26 0.45
N PRO A 287 -20.40 16.00 1.28
CA PRO A 287 -21.60 15.44 1.93
C PRO A 287 -22.75 15.13 0.98
N TYR A 288 -22.77 15.80 -0.15
CA TYR A 288 -23.72 15.63 -1.23
C TYR A 288 -23.02 14.82 -2.33
N VAL A 289 -23.79 14.07 -3.12
CA VAL A 289 -23.31 13.35 -4.33
C VAL A 289 -22.76 11.93 -4.07
N GLU A 290 -23.00 11.05 -5.05
CA GLU A 290 -22.51 9.66 -5.11
C GLU A 290 -21.00 9.60 -5.41
N LYS A 291 -20.46 10.58 -6.17
CA LYS A 291 -19.03 10.70 -6.50
C LYS A 291 -18.59 12.15 -6.62
N SER A 292 -17.59 12.52 -5.83
CA SER A 292 -16.84 13.77 -5.95
C SER A 292 -15.43 13.45 -6.39
N TYR A 293 -14.86 14.31 -7.23
CA TYR A 293 -13.49 14.16 -7.69
C TYR A 293 -12.61 15.25 -7.10
N VAL A 294 -11.41 14.89 -6.68
CA VAL A 294 -10.31 15.82 -6.43
C VAL A 294 -9.20 15.49 -7.41
N PHE A 295 -8.62 16.50 -8.02
CA PHE A 295 -7.58 16.31 -9.03
C PHE A 295 -6.57 17.44 -9.04
N THR A 296 -5.38 17.12 -9.53
CA THR A 296 -4.32 18.08 -9.81
C THR A 296 -4.11 18.21 -11.31
N TYR A 297 -3.79 19.42 -11.76
CA TYR A 297 -3.58 19.70 -13.16
C TYR A 297 -2.52 20.79 -13.35
N GLN A 298 -1.85 20.74 -14.49
CA GLN A 298 -0.85 21.70 -14.88
C GLN A 298 -1.38 22.68 -15.91
N VAL A 299 -1.03 23.96 -15.79
CA VAL A 299 -1.33 24.99 -16.79
C VAL A 299 -0.11 25.89 -17.00
N PRO A 300 0.09 26.44 -18.21
CA PRO A 300 1.13 27.45 -18.44
C PRO A 300 0.93 28.66 -17.53
N ASP A 301 2.02 29.14 -16.92
CA ASP A 301 1.98 30.38 -16.13
C ASP A 301 1.77 31.58 -17.07
N LYS A 302 0.69 32.33 -16.83
CA LYS A 302 0.32 33.52 -17.61
C LYS A 302 1.37 34.63 -17.54
N THR A 303 2.13 34.69 -16.45
CA THR A 303 3.16 35.70 -16.20
C THR A 303 4.53 35.27 -16.70
N ASN A 304 4.77 33.96 -16.81
CA ASN A 304 6.05 33.41 -17.25
C ASN A 304 5.87 32.12 -18.05
N SER A 305 5.90 32.24 -19.38
CA SER A 305 5.75 31.09 -20.31
C SER A 305 6.76 29.96 -20.16
N ARG A 306 7.85 30.14 -19.39
CA ARG A 306 8.82 29.08 -19.08
C ARG A 306 8.45 28.27 -17.83
N ARG A 307 7.39 28.66 -17.13
CA ARG A 307 6.92 28.01 -15.91
C ARG A 307 5.56 27.36 -16.15
N VAL A 308 5.34 26.27 -15.44
CA VAL A 308 4.09 25.53 -15.43
C VAL A 308 3.57 25.57 -14.00
N LEU A 309 2.36 26.09 -13.82
CA LEU A 309 1.67 26.07 -12.54
C LEU A 309 1.08 24.69 -12.32
N LEU A 310 1.23 24.17 -11.12
CA LEU A 310 0.50 23.02 -10.61
C LEU A 310 -0.61 23.53 -9.71
N LEU A 311 -1.84 23.16 -10.02
CA LEU A 311 -3.06 23.56 -9.33
C LEU A 311 -3.87 22.32 -8.94
N ALA A 312 -4.80 22.50 -8.00
CA ALA A 312 -5.75 21.46 -7.62
C ALA A 312 -7.19 22.00 -7.68
N ALA A 313 -8.14 21.11 -7.93
CA ALA A 313 -9.56 21.44 -7.92
C ALA A 313 -10.41 20.24 -7.48
N GLN A 314 -11.61 20.54 -6.99
CA GLN A 314 -12.67 19.58 -6.76
C GLN A 314 -13.71 19.70 -7.88
N ALA A 315 -14.26 18.59 -8.35
CA ALA A 315 -15.44 18.56 -9.20
C ALA A 315 -16.58 17.80 -8.52
N THR A 316 -17.72 18.48 -8.39
CA THR A 316 -18.96 17.96 -7.77
C THR A 316 -20.08 17.97 -8.79
N TRP A 317 -20.95 16.95 -8.77
CA TRP A 317 -22.08 16.91 -9.70
C TRP A 317 -23.20 17.85 -9.26
N ASP A 318 -23.58 18.77 -10.14
CA ASP A 318 -24.74 19.63 -9.98
C ASP A 318 -25.96 18.97 -10.64
N PHE A 319 -26.86 18.44 -9.82
CA PHE A 319 -28.08 17.77 -10.27
C PHE A 319 -29.07 18.69 -10.96
N GLU A 320 -29.06 20.00 -10.67
CA GLU A 320 -30.00 20.97 -11.26
C GLU A 320 -29.57 21.32 -12.69
N ASN A 321 -28.26 21.51 -12.89
CA ASN A 321 -27.69 21.87 -14.19
C ASN A 321 -27.19 20.65 -15.00
N ALA A 322 -27.27 19.44 -14.44
CA ALA A 322 -26.82 18.18 -15.05
C ALA A 322 -25.38 18.24 -15.58
N ARG A 323 -24.47 18.81 -14.78
CA ARG A 323 -23.06 18.97 -15.12
C ARG A 323 -22.18 18.96 -13.88
N TYR A 324 -20.90 18.71 -14.06
CA TYR A 324 -19.93 18.93 -12.99
C TYR A 324 -19.65 20.42 -12.80
N GLN A 325 -19.64 20.86 -11.55
CA GLN A 325 -19.15 22.16 -11.12
C GLN A 325 -17.72 22.01 -10.60
N LEU A 326 -16.81 22.84 -11.11
CA LEU A 326 -15.41 22.87 -10.71
C LEU A 326 -15.19 23.95 -9.65
N THR A 327 -14.59 23.56 -8.53
CA THR A 327 -14.20 24.43 -7.42
C THR A 327 -12.67 24.37 -7.28
N PRO A 328 -11.94 25.47 -7.56
CA PRO A 328 -10.49 25.52 -7.33
C PRO A 328 -10.19 25.32 -5.84
N LEU A 329 -9.15 24.52 -5.55
CA LEU A 329 -8.65 24.33 -4.19
C LEU A 329 -7.56 25.37 -3.88
N PRO A 330 -7.35 25.75 -2.61
CA PRO A 330 -6.30 26.67 -2.20
C PRO A 330 -4.91 26.02 -2.29
N PHE A 331 -4.46 25.75 -3.52
CA PHE A 331 -3.17 25.15 -3.81
C PHE A 331 -2.59 25.71 -5.10
N GLN A 332 -1.34 26.18 -4.99
CA GLN A 332 -0.55 26.62 -6.12
C GLN A 332 0.92 26.28 -5.88
N ALA A 333 1.50 25.56 -6.84
CA ALA A 333 2.91 25.18 -6.91
C ALA A 333 3.42 25.28 -8.36
N TYR A 334 4.68 24.92 -8.62
CA TYR A 334 5.31 24.99 -9.94
C TYR A 334 5.83 23.63 -10.40
N GLY A 335 5.10 22.97 -11.30
CA GLY A 335 5.44 21.63 -11.78
C GLY A 335 5.39 20.54 -10.69
N LEU A 336 5.70 19.30 -11.07
CA LEU A 336 5.72 18.16 -10.14
C LEU A 336 6.90 18.25 -9.17
N ALA A 337 6.62 17.91 -7.91
CA ALA A 337 7.63 17.83 -6.87
C ALA A 337 8.74 16.84 -7.22
N ARG A 338 9.98 17.25 -6.98
CA ARG A 338 11.17 16.42 -7.19
C ARG A 338 12.16 16.58 -6.05
N ASP A 339 12.67 15.48 -5.50
CA ASP A 339 13.76 15.53 -4.53
C ASP A 339 15.11 15.85 -5.22
N PRO A 340 16.17 16.15 -4.45
CA PRO A 340 17.51 16.40 -4.99
C PRO A 340 18.10 15.22 -5.76
N GLU A 341 17.67 13.99 -5.45
CA GLU A 341 18.10 12.74 -6.09
C GLU A 341 17.42 12.53 -7.44
N GLY A 342 16.36 13.27 -7.69
CA GLY A 342 15.62 13.31 -8.93
C GLY A 342 14.37 12.45 -8.96
N ASN A 343 13.93 11.90 -7.83
CA ASN A 343 12.67 11.19 -7.67
C ASN A 343 11.50 12.16 -7.79
N LEU A 344 10.52 11.81 -8.61
CA LEU A 344 9.28 12.56 -8.77
C LEU A 344 8.26 12.04 -7.77
N TYR A 345 7.50 12.94 -7.15
CA TYR A 345 6.42 12.58 -6.22
C TYR A 345 5.06 12.67 -6.87
N LYS A 346 4.10 11.94 -6.29
CA LYS A 346 2.68 12.23 -6.51
C LYS A 346 2.38 13.66 -6.03
N SER A 347 1.35 14.25 -6.62
CA SER A 347 0.92 15.61 -6.37
C SER A 347 -0.31 15.68 -5.48
N LEU A 348 -1.04 14.57 -5.33
CA LEU A 348 -2.27 14.46 -4.55
C LEU A 348 -2.22 13.24 -3.63
N TYR A 349 -2.38 13.49 -2.33
CA TYR A 349 -2.49 12.48 -1.29
C TYR A 349 -3.80 12.66 -0.54
N VAL A 350 -4.52 11.56 -0.32
CA VAL A 350 -5.76 11.53 0.44
C VAL A 350 -5.45 11.10 1.87
N LEU A 351 -5.88 11.91 2.82
CA LEU A 351 -5.67 11.69 4.24
C LEU A 351 -7.03 11.28 4.84
N PRO A 352 -7.17 10.05 5.32
CA PRO A 352 -8.44 9.59 5.89
C PRO A 352 -8.82 10.42 7.12
N GLY A 353 -10.08 10.85 7.18
CA GLY A 353 -10.67 11.47 8.36
C GLY A 353 -11.97 10.77 8.73
N ASN A 354 -12.65 11.27 9.77
CA ASN A 354 -13.94 10.75 10.16
C ASN A 354 -15.03 11.27 9.19
N ALA A 355 -15.52 10.38 8.32
CA ALA A 355 -16.54 10.61 7.29
C ALA A 355 -16.15 11.54 6.12
N PHE A 356 -15.20 12.45 6.31
CA PHE A 356 -14.60 13.27 5.28
C PHE A 356 -13.11 13.03 5.16
N ASN A 357 -12.62 12.98 3.93
CA ASN A 357 -11.19 12.90 3.67
C ASN A 357 -10.59 14.31 3.57
N HIS A 358 -9.37 14.44 4.06
CA HIS A 358 -8.50 15.61 3.94
C HIS A 358 -7.47 15.38 2.84
N LEU A 359 -6.71 16.41 2.50
CA LEU A 359 -5.77 16.35 1.37
C LEU A 359 -4.39 16.83 1.78
N ALA A 360 -3.36 16.19 1.25
CA ALA A 360 -2.02 16.75 1.14
C ALA A 360 -1.67 16.92 -0.33
N LEU A 361 -1.24 18.11 -0.70
CA LEU A 361 -0.92 18.50 -2.06
C LEU A 361 0.55 18.91 -2.13
N LEU A 362 1.28 18.33 -3.07
CA LEU A 362 2.74 18.48 -3.18
C LEU A 362 3.14 18.95 -4.58
N GLY A 363 4.03 19.94 -4.64
CA GLY A 363 4.63 20.41 -5.88
C GLY A 363 5.96 21.11 -5.61
N ASN A 364 6.60 21.69 -6.63
CA ASN A 364 7.74 22.56 -6.34
C ASN A 364 7.26 23.94 -5.86
N GLY A 365 8.00 24.52 -4.92
CA GLY A 365 7.84 25.91 -4.51
C GLY A 365 8.24 26.90 -5.62
N GLU A 366 8.34 28.19 -5.28
CA GLU A 366 8.72 29.23 -6.25
C GLU A 366 10.12 29.02 -6.85
N ARG A 367 11.02 28.40 -6.08
CA ARG A 367 12.30 27.90 -6.58
C ARG A 367 12.07 26.48 -7.06
N LEU A 368 12.41 26.18 -8.32
CA LEU A 368 12.20 24.85 -8.91
C LEU A 368 12.91 23.71 -8.15
N SER A 369 13.89 24.02 -7.30
CA SER A 369 14.58 23.05 -6.44
C SER A 369 13.97 22.90 -5.05
N SER A 370 12.93 23.68 -4.71
CA SER A 370 12.24 23.60 -3.43
C SER A 370 10.94 22.82 -3.56
N LEU A 371 10.60 22.08 -2.52
CA LEU A 371 9.33 21.38 -2.35
C LEU A 371 8.36 22.26 -1.58
N LYS A 372 7.09 22.21 -1.94
CA LYS A 372 5.98 22.88 -1.25
C LYS A 372 4.88 21.87 -0.99
N LEU A 373 4.58 21.66 0.28
CA LEU A 373 3.46 20.86 0.78
C LEU A 373 2.36 21.80 1.28
N VAL A 374 1.13 21.53 0.86
CA VAL A 374 -0.07 22.20 1.38
C VAL A 374 -1.03 21.13 1.90
N ILE A 375 -1.45 21.25 3.15
CA ILE A 375 -2.42 20.36 3.78
C ILE A 375 -3.77 21.09 3.82
N LEU A 376 -4.82 20.43 3.34
CA LEU A 376 -6.18 20.95 3.31
C LEU A 376 -7.12 20.09 4.15
N ASN A 377 -7.79 20.70 5.12
CA ASN A 377 -8.86 20.07 5.87
C ASN A 377 -10.19 20.21 5.13
N ASN A 378 -11.03 19.18 5.25
CA ASN A 378 -12.39 19.19 4.73
C ASN A 378 -13.35 19.37 5.90
N ASN A 379 -13.95 20.54 6.02
CA ASN A 379 -14.90 20.86 7.09
C ASN A 379 -16.35 20.43 6.73
N GLY A 380 -16.52 19.70 5.63
CA GLY A 380 -17.81 19.27 5.08
C GLY A 380 -18.49 20.30 4.18
N LEU A 381 -18.03 21.55 4.13
CA LEU A 381 -18.55 22.58 3.21
C LEU A 381 -17.57 22.85 2.07
N PHE A 382 -16.29 22.97 2.39
CA PHE A 382 -15.20 23.19 1.44
C PHE A 382 -13.87 22.72 2.04
N PHE A 383 -12.84 22.68 1.21
CA PHE A 383 -11.47 22.47 1.66
C PHE A 383 -10.81 23.78 2.07
N GLU A 384 -10.24 23.82 3.26
CA GLU A 384 -9.52 24.95 3.81
C GLU A 384 -8.05 24.63 4.05
N GLU A 385 -7.18 25.62 3.85
CA GLU A 385 -5.75 25.47 4.11
C GLU A 385 -5.50 25.32 5.62
N ALA A 386 -4.98 24.16 6.01
CA ALA A 386 -4.63 23.86 7.39
C ALA A 386 -3.17 24.21 7.69
N ALA A 387 -2.26 23.88 6.76
CA ALA A 387 -0.84 24.16 6.90
C ALA A 387 -0.13 24.22 5.55
N VAL A 388 0.98 24.97 5.51
CA VAL A 388 1.88 25.06 4.35
C VAL A 388 3.31 24.90 4.85
N PHE A 389 4.06 24.05 4.17
CA PHE A 389 5.47 23.80 4.45
C PHE A 389 6.28 23.90 3.17
N ASP A 390 7.45 24.50 3.28
CA ASP A 390 8.43 24.57 2.20
C ASP A 390 9.74 23.92 2.67
N GLY A 391 10.44 23.26 1.75
CA GLY A 391 11.77 22.70 2.01
C GLY A 391 12.63 22.79 0.77
N ASN A 392 13.80 23.43 0.85
CA ASN A 392 14.66 23.62 -0.31
C ASN A 392 15.56 22.42 -0.63
N PHE A 393 15.63 21.44 0.28
CA PHE A 393 16.43 20.23 0.13
C PHE A 393 15.58 18.97 0.26
N HIS A 394 14.79 18.81 1.32
CA HIS A 394 13.93 17.63 1.47
C HIS A 394 12.70 17.95 2.32
N LEU A 395 11.61 17.23 2.10
CA LEU A 395 10.36 17.39 2.82
C LEU A 395 9.72 16.01 3.00
N GLN A 396 9.37 15.67 4.24
CA GLN A 396 8.66 14.43 4.58
C GLN A 396 7.36 14.77 5.27
N PHE A 397 6.35 13.92 5.02
CA PHE A 397 5.09 13.94 5.75
C PHE A 397 4.80 12.52 6.21
N ILE A 398 4.63 12.35 7.51
CA ILE A 398 4.60 11.06 8.18
C ILE A 398 3.33 10.97 9.02
N GLU A 399 2.64 9.84 8.91
CA GLU A 399 1.60 9.45 9.86
C GLU A 399 2.21 8.50 10.89
N ARG A 400 1.87 8.70 12.17
CA ARG A 400 2.28 7.82 13.26
C ARG A 400 1.09 7.47 14.12
N PHE A 401 0.88 6.19 14.37
CA PHE A 401 -0.05 5.73 15.40
C PHE A 401 0.73 5.28 16.62
N ASN A 402 0.24 5.60 17.82
CA ASN A 402 0.88 5.21 19.07
C ASN A 402 -0.04 4.32 19.92
N PHE A 403 0.43 3.13 20.31
CA PHE A 403 -0.30 2.19 21.16
C PHE A 403 -0.43 2.62 22.62
N LYS A 404 0.39 3.57 23.09
CA LYS A 404 0.34 4.06 24.47
C LYS A 404 -0.90 4.92 24.73
N ASP A 405 -1.27 5.75 23.76
CA ASP A 405 -2.41 6.65 23.84
C ASP A 405 -3.52 6.31 22.83
N PHE A 406 -3.30 5.30 21.97
CA PHE A 406 -4.20 4.88 20.91
C PHE A 406 -4.61 6.04 19.98
N SER A 407 -3.66 6.92 19.67
CA SER A 407 -3.91 8.12 18.86
C SER A 407 -3.00 8.22 17.64
N TYR A 408 -3.52 8.87 16.61
CA TYR A 408 -2.77 9.26 15.41
C TYR A 408 -2.08 10.61 15.62
N HIS A 409 -0.91 10.74 15.03
CA HIS A 409 -0.13 11.97 14.97
C HIS A 409 0.40 12.12 13.55
N TYR A 410 0.52 13.37 13.14
CA TYR A 410 1.09 13.78 11.87
C TYR A 410 2.39 14.51 12.12
N GLU A 411 3.48 14.09 11.47
CA GLU A 411 4.78 14.74 11.55
C GLU A 411 5.21 15.26 10.17
N VAL A 412 5.61 16.53 10.10
CA VAL A 412 6.22 17.12 8.92
C VAL A 412 7.68 17.46 9.24
N ILE A 413 8.59 16.97 8.41
CA ILE A 413 10.02 17.25 8.52
C ILE A 413 10.42 18.07 7.30
N THR A 414 10.86 19.30 7.55
CA THR A 414 11.40 20.18 6.50
C THR A 414 12.90 20.27 6.64
N ALA A 415 13.62 20.20 5.52
CA ALA A 415 15.07 20.31 5.48
C ALA A 415 15.50 21.35 4.45
N ASP A 416 16.32 22.29 4.91
CA ASP A 416 16.92 23.34 4.11
C ASP A 416 18.44 23.21 4.10
N ARG A 417 19.04 23.30 2.92
CA ARG A 417 20.48 23.21 2.73
C ARG A 417 21.10 24.59 2.52
N GLU A 418 22.03 24.94 3.40
CA GLU A 418 22.82 26.17 3.31
C GLU A 418 24.30 25.90 3.60
N ASN A 419 25.21 26.32 2.72
CA ASN A 419 26.67 26.18 2.90
C ASN A 419 27.11 24.74 3.29
N ASN A 420 26.56 23.73 2.62
CA ASN A 420 26.75 22.29 2.89
C ASN A 420 26.19 21.76 4.22
N LYS A 421 25.61 22.61 5.06
CA LYS A 421 24.85 22.20 6.25
C LYS A 421 23.39 21.99 5.88
N VAL A 422 22.71 21.15 6.66
CA VAL A 422 21.28 20.90 6.53
C VAL A 422 20.61 21.33 7.83
N LYS A 423 19.78 22.38 7.78
CA LYS A 423 18.89 22.78 8.87
C LYS A 423 17.61 21.96 8.76
N VAL A 424 17.13 21.40 9.86
CA VAL A 424 15.93 20.58 9.91
C VAL A 424 14.97 21.13 10.94
N GLU A 425 13.70 21.26 10.57
CA GLU A 425 12.61 21.61 11.47
C GLU A 425 11.58 20.48 11.47
N LYS A 426 11.25 20.00 12.67
CA LYS A 426 10.25 18.95 12.91
C LYS A 426 8.98 19.57 13.46
N TRP A 427 7.86 19.28 12.82
CA TRP A 427 6.55 19.79 13.17
C TRP A 427 5.62 18.64 13.46
N GLN A 428 4.81 18.74 14.51
CA GLN A 428 3.84 17.71 14.88
C GLN A 428 2.44 18.30 15.02
N ALA A 429 1.43 17.56 14.58
CA ALA A 429 0.03 17.83 14.80
C ALA A 429 -0.69 16.52 15.21
N ALA A 430 -1.82 16.66 15.90
CA ALA A 430 -2.76 15.57 16.13
C ALA A 430 -4.08 15.87 15.42
N PRO A 431 -4.90 14.87 15.11
CA PRO A 431 -6.27 15.09 14.66
C PRO A 431 -7.08 15.84 15.74
N GLU A 432 -7.90 16.79 15.30
CA GLU A 432 -8.79 17.61 16.12
C GLU A 432 -10.17 17.68 15.46
N GLY A 433 -11.21 18.05 16.22
CA GLY A 433 -12.54 18.32 15.66
C GLY A 433 -13.43 17.08 15.51
N VAL A 434 -14.46 17.19 14.66
CA VAL A 434 -15.53 16.17 14.50
C VAL A 434 -15.23 15.25 13.32
N TYR A 435 -14.44 15.73 12.36
CA TYR A 435 -14.08 15.03 11.14
C TYR A 435 -12.64 14.51 11.18
N ASP A 436 -12.00 14.54 12.34
CA ASP A 436 -10.57 14.25 12.54
C ASP A 436 -9.67 15.15 11.68
N GLU A 437 -10.03 16.44 11.62
CA GLU A 437 -9.28 17.49 10.95
C GLU A 437 -7.82 17.52 11.43
N ILE A 438 -6.87 17.73 10.52
CA ILE A 438 -5.46 17.85 10.92
C ILE A 438 -5.30 19.13 11.72
N GLY A 439 -4.98 18.98 13.00
CA GLY A 439 -4.83 20.07 13.95
C GLY A 439 -3.65 20.98 13.62
N ARG A 440 -3.40 21.93 14.51
CA ARG A 440 -2.31 22.89 14.32
C ARG A 440 -0.96 22.20 14.46
N PHE A 441 -0.08 22.41 13.49
CA PHE A 441 1.31 21.98 13.60
C PHE A 441 2.11 22.86 14.57
N GLU A 442 2.80 22.21 15.51
CA GLU A 442 3.72 22.83 16.46
C GLU A 442 5.16 22.40 16.16
N LEU A 443 6.11 23.34 16.21
CA LEU A 443 7.53 23.05 16.05
C LEU A 443 8.05 22.32 17.29
N VAL A 444 8.46 21.07 17.15
CA VAL A 444 8.94 20.23 18.26
C VAL A 444 10.46 20.16 18.34
N ALA A 445 11.18 20.34 17.22
CA ALA A 445 12.63 20.34 17.20
C ALA A 445 13.21 21.16 16.05
N GLU A 446 14.34 21.81 16.31
CA GLU A 446 15.20 22.42 15.30
C GLU A 446 16.61 21.84 15.43
N GLU A 447 17.14 21.29 14.35
CA GLU A 447 18.42 20.58 14.33
C GLU A 447 19.29 21.08 13.16
N THR A 448 20.61 20.94 13.29
CA THR A 448 21.54 21.27 12.21
C THR A 448 22.58 20.19 12.03
N TYR A 449 22.70 19.71 10.80
CA TYR A 449 23.63 18.67 10.39
C TYR A 449 24.79 19.28 9.59
N GLN A 450 26.01 18.80 9.83
CA GLN A 450 27.21 19.32 9.17
C GLN A 450 27.31 18.90 7.70
N SER A 451 26.67 17.78 7.33
CA SER A 451 26.66 17.26 5.98
C SER A 451 25.31 16.65 5.60
N ALA A 452 25.05 16.55 4.28
CA ALA A 452 23.90 15.83 3.76
C ALA A 452 23.94 14.33 4.10
N ARG A 453 25.14 13.75 4.29
CA ARG A 453 25.32 12.36 4.70
C ARG A 453 24.76 12.11 6.10
N ASP A 454 25.08 13.00 7.05
CA ASP A 454 24.62 12.88 8.44
C ASP A 454 23.09 12.99 8.50
N TYR A 455 22.54 13.98 7.80
CA TYR A 455 21.09 14.14 7.65
C TYR A 455 20.43 12.87 7.09
N LYS A 456 20.90 12.37 5.95
CA LYS A 456 20.32 11.20 5.27
C LYS A 456 20.37 9.94 6.13
N SER A 457 21.41 9.80 6.95
CA SER A 457 21.52 8.67 7.87
C SER A 457 20.42 8.66 8.92
N ILE A 458 19.92 9.81 9.37
CA ILE A 458 18.90 9.87 10.44
C ILE A 458 17.47 9.90 9.86
N TYR A 459 17.30 10.57 8.71
CA TYR A 459 15.99 10.89 8.17
C TYR A 459 15.54 9.99 7.04
N TYR A 460 16.33 9.01 6.61
CA TYR A 460 15.83 8.08 5.61
C TYR A 460 14.64 7.28 6.14
N ARG A 461 13.64 7.09 5.28
CA ARG A 461 12.46 6.26 5.51
C ARG A 461 12.17 5.43 4.27
N ILE A 462 11.62 4.24 4.48
CA ILE A 462 11.06 3.45 3.38
C ILE A 462 9.66 3.96 3.06
N GLU A 463 9.25 3.87 1.79
CA GLU A 463 7.91 4.23 1.34
C GLU A 463 6.88 3.11 1.64
N GLU A 464 6.97 2.50 2.82
CA GLU A 464 6.08 1.45 3.32
C GLU A 464 5.84 1.64 4.82
N PRO A 465 4.68 1.20 5.34
CA PRO A 465 4.43 1.23 6.77
C PRO A 465 5.48 0.41 7.55
N VAL A 466 6.03 1.03 8.58
CA VAL A 466 6.99 0.47 9.51
C VAL A 466 6.34 0.35 10.87
N TRP A 467 6.21 -0.86 11.39
CA TRP A 467 5.75 -1.05 12.76
C TRP A 467 6.89 -0.80 13.73
N LEU A 468 6.60 0.02 14.74
CA LEU A 468 7.48 0.36 15.84
C LEU A 468 7.07 -0.43 17.08
N ARG A 469 7.95 -0.46 18.11
CA ARG A 469 7.64 -1.11 19.40
C ARG A 469 6.36 -0.56 20.05
N ASP A 470 6.06 0.71 19.81
CA ASP A 470 4.97 1.47 20.39
C ASP A 470 3.89 1.88 19.37
N GLY A 471 3.87 1.32 18.16
CA GLY A 471 2.86 1.68 17.17
C GLY A 471 3.29 1.42 15.73
N TYR A 472 2.97 2.33 14.81
CA TYR A 472 3.51 2.31 13.45
C TYR A 472 3.84 3.72 12.96
N GLU A 473 4.68 3.78 11.94
CA GLU A 473 5.02 4.97 11.19
C GLU A 473 4.83 4.70 9.69
N GLU A 474 4.22 5.65 8.97
CA GLU A 474 4.03 5.57 7.52
C GLU A 474 4.43 6.88 6.84
N LEU A 475 5.30 6.78 5.83
CA LEU A 475 5.63 7.90 4.96
C LEU A 475 4.50 8.14 3.94
N ILE A 476 3.83 9.28 4.07
CA ILE A 476 2.71 9.69 3.20
C ILE A 476 3.22 10.12 1.83
N LEU A 477 4.28 10.93 1.77
CA LEU A 477 4.85 11.42 0.50
C LEU A 477 5.65 10.33 -0.20
N ARG A 478 4.98 9.61 -1.09
CA ARG A 478 5.58 8.54 -1.90
C ARG A 478 5.99 9.03 -3.28
N SER A 479 7.14 8.57 -3.76
CA SER A 479 7.59 8.79 -5.14
C SER A 479 6.71 8.03 -6.15
N PHE A 480 6.77 8.42 -7.43
CA PHE A 480 6.17 7.64 -8.51
C PHE A 480 6.81 6.25 -8.52
N HIS A 481 5.97 5.22 -8.54
CA HIS A 481 6.36 3.81 -8.42
C HIS A 481 7.57 3.48 -9.29
N ARG A 482 8.77 3.46 -8.70
CA ARG A 482 9.86 2.66 -9.25
C ARG A 482 9.42 1.20 -9.09
N PRO A 483 9.53 0.35 -10.13
CA PRO A 483 9.23 -1.06 -9.96
C PRO A 483 10.06 -1.58 -8.78
N LYS A 484 9.40 -2.25 -7.82
CA LYS A 484 10.10 -2.87 -6.70
C LYS A 484 11.15 -3.81 -7.30
N ILE A 485 12.41 -3.59 -6.97
CA ILE A 485 13.50 -4.43 -7.45
C ILE A 485 13.69 -5.50 -6.39
N ASP A 486 13.67 -6.75 -6.82
CA ASP A 486 14.07 -7.84 -5.96
C ASP A 486 15.61 -7.81 -5.82
N PRO A 487 16.14 -7.47 -4.61
CA PRO A 487 17.58 -7.44 -4.40
C PRO A 487 18.23 -8.82 -4.54
N PHE A 488 17.46 -9.90 -4.57
CA PHE A 488 17.92 -11.28 -4.56
C PHE A 488 18.01 -11.91 -5.97
N THR A 489 17.42 -11.28 -6.99
CA THR A 489 17.38 -11.82 -8.35
C THR A 489 17.87 -10.84 -9.43
N GLY A 490 18.11 -9.56 -9.07
CA GLY A 490 18.59 -8.52 -9.98
C GLY A 490 19.99 -7.98 -9.66
N GLY A 491 20.57 -7.24 -10.60
CA GLY A 491 21.75 -6.40 -10.34
C GLY A 491 21.36 -5.09 -9.65
N ILE A 492 22.25 -4.54 -8.81
CA ILE A 492 21.99 -3.25 -8.16
C ILE A 492 22.05 -2.09 -9.17
N PRO A 493 21.32 -0.99 -8.97
CA PRO A 493 21.29 0.12 -9.91
C PRO A 493 22.61 0.92 -9.93
N GLU A 494 23.13 1.31 -11.10
CA GLU A 494 24.33 2.16 -11.22
C GLU A 494 25.54 1.66 -10.38
N PRO A 495 26.01 0.41 -10.58
CA PRO A 495 27.08 -0.17 -9.77
C PRO A 495 28.42 0.57 -9.90
N ASP A 496 28.61 1.38 -10.95
CA ASP A 496 29.79 2.20 -11.19
C ASP A 496 29.79 3.54 -10.42
N PHE A 497 28.83 3.76 -9.50
CA PHE A 497 28.74 4.98 -8.70
C PHE A 497 30.01 5.25 -7.87
N SER A 498 30.59 6.45 -8.05
CA SER A 498 31.87 6.84 -7.48
C SER A 498 31.79 7.67 -6.17
N GLY A 499 30.59 7.97 -5.66
CA GLY A 499 30.39 8.76 -4.42
C GLY A 499 30.45 7.94 -3.13
N HIS A 500 29.92 8.42 -2.00
CA HIS A 500 29.91 7.64 -0.76
C HIS A 500 28.82 6.54 -0.76
N LEU A 501 29.05 5.41 -0.10
CA LEU A 501 28.06 4.32 -0.02
C LEU A 501 26.73 4.77 0.60
N VAL A 502 26.77 5.66 1.61
CA VAL A 502 25.55 6.23 2.21
C VAL A 502 24.73 7.05 1.21
N GLU A 503 25.41 7.78 0.33
CA GLU A 503 24.73 8.53 -0.73
C GLU A 503 24.15 7.59 -1.79
N TYR A 504 24.86 6.51 -2.10
CA TYR A 504 24.39 5.47 -3.00
C TYR A 504 23.12 4.79 -2.48
N ILE A 505 23.12 4.38 -1.21
CA ILE A 505 21.94 3.79 -0.53
C ILE A 505 20.73 4.71 -0.67
N PHE A 506 20.89 5.98 -0.29
CA PHE A 506 19.79 6.94 -0.31
C PHE A 506 19.24 7.22 -1.72
N LYS A 507 20.11 7.25 -2.74
CA LYS A 507 19.74 7.63 -4.11
C LYS A 507 19.19 6.47 -4.94
N TYR A 508 19.77 5.29 -4.78
CA TYR A 508 19.57 4.18 -5.71
C TYR A 508 18.90 2.97 -5.08
N MET A 509 18.99 2.81 -3.77
CA MET A 509 18.58 1.57 -3.12
C MET A 509 17.23 1.65 -2.38
N THR A 510 16.55 2.81 -2.40
CA THR A 510 15.15 2.94 -1.93
C THR A 510 14.21 1.88 -2.53
N PRO A 511 14.30 1.54 -3.85
CA PRO A 511 13.49 0.46 -4.44
C PRO A 511 13.76 -0.94 -3.89
N LEU A 512 14.89 -1.15 -3.20
CA LEU A 512 15.28 -2.41 -2.56
C LEU A 512 14.72 -2.54 -1.14
N ARG A 513 13.88 -1.59 -0.71
CA ARG A 513 13.14 -1.65 0.57
C ARG A 513 14.08 -1.83 1.77
N ILE A 514 15.19 -1.09 1.76
CA ILE A 514 16.15 -1.06 2.87
C ILE A 514 15.48 -0.44 4.08
N HIS A 515 15.23 -1.22 5.13
CA HIS A 515 14.64 -0.72 6.36
C HIS A 515 15.66 0.05 7.21
N GLN A 516 16.83 -0.56 7.44
CA GLN A 516 17.92 -0.02 8.26
C GLN A 516 19.26 -0.38 7.68
N TRP A 517 20.29 0.40 8.01
CA TRP A 517 21.66 0.02 7.71
C TRP A 517 22.64 0.49 8.78
N VAL A 518 23.81 -0.15 8.80
CA VAL A 518 24.98 0.32 9.51
C VAL A 518 26.15 0.39 8.54
N PHE A 519 26.97 1.43 8.62
CA PHE A 519 28.12 1.61 7.74
C PHE A 519 29.39 1.89 8.53
N TRP A 520 30.52 1.49 7.97
CA TRP A 520 31.85 1.73 8.54
C TRP A 520 32.88 1.90 7.43
N GLU A 521 34.06 2.39 7.82
CA GLU A 521 35.25 2.40 6.98
C GLU A 521 36.19 1.32 7.51
N ASP A 522 36.66 0.43 6.64
CA ASP A 522 37.71 -0.51 7.01
C ASP A 522 39.04 0.22 7.28
N ARG A 523 40.05 -0.49 7.79
CA ARG A 523 41.38 0.13 8.05
C ARG A 523 42.11 0.64 6.80
N LYS A 524 41.65 0.28 5.61
CA LYS A 524 42.18 0.77 4.32
C LYS A 524 41.38 1.98 3.80
N GLY A 525 40.34 2.41 4.52
CA GLY A 525 39.45 3.50 4.13
C GLY A 525 38.36 3.09 3.14
N ASN A 526 38.12 1.80 2.93
CA ASN A 526 37.02 1.33 2.10
C ASN A 526 35.72 1.40 2.89
N GLU A 527 34.70 2.02 2.32
CA GLU A 527 33.37 2.03 2.91
C GLU A 527 32.68 0.67 2.69
N GLU A 528 32.06 0.17 3.76
CA GLU A 528 31.25 -1.03 3.78
C GLU A 528 29.95 -0.75 4.54
N ALA A 529 28.87 -1.45 4.21
CA ALA A 529 27.61 -1.35 4.92
C ALA A 529 26.89 -2.68 5.05
N LEU A 530 26.24 -2.87 6.19
CA LEU A 530 25.31 -3.96 6.45
C LEU A 530 23.89 -3.39 6.38
N LEU A 531 23.05 -4.01 5.57
CA LEU A 531 21.70 -3.58 5.26
C LEU A 531 20.69 -4.61 5.79
N LEU A 532 19.55 -4.13 6.28
CA LEU A 532 18.37 -4.94 6.56
C LEU A 532 17.34 -4.69 5.46
N LEU A 533 17.14 -5.69 4.59
CA LEU A 533 16.31 -5.61 3.39
C LEU A 533 14.99 -6.32 3.62
N ARG A 534 13.86 -5.65 3.35
CA ARG A 534 12.53 -6.27 3.50
C ARG A 534 12.19 -7.17 2.32
N THR A 535 11.75 -8.40 2.60
CA THR A 535 11.54 -9.45 1.59
C THR A 535 10.06 -9.79 1.35
N ASP A 536 9.17 -9.57 2.33
CA ASP A 536 7.72 -9.88 2.22
C ASP A 536 6.96 -8.84 1.39
N GLN A 537 5.90 -9.21 0.65
CA GLN A 537 5.15 -8.22 -0.14
C GLN A 537 4.11 -7.43 0.67
N ALA A 538 3.53 -8.01 1.74
CA ALA A 538 2.55 -7.39 2.63
C ALA A 538 2.19 -8.29 3.85
N PHE A 539 3.16 -8.95 4.50
CA PHE A 539 2.87 -9.94 5.56
C PHE A 539 3.30 -9.45 6.96
N TRP A 540 2.61 -9.91 8.01
CA TRP A 540 2.99 -9.66 9.40
C TRP A 540 3.28 -10.99 10.13
N PRO A 541 4.41 -11.10 10.86
CA PRO A 541 5.47 -10.09 10.98
C PRO A 541 6.27 -9.91 9.67
N PRO A 542 6.90 -8.74 9.44
CA PRO A 542 7.64 -8.49 8.21
C PRO A 542 8.90 -9.35 8.20
N ALA A 543 9.25 -9.84 7.02
CA ALA A 543 10.42 -10.69 6.84
C ALA A 543 11.55 -9.88 6.22
N TYR A 544 12.77 -10.14 6.70
CA TYR A 544 13.96 -9.44 6.27
C TYR A 544 15.08 -10.39 5.86
N SER A 545 16.05 -9.87 5.13
CA SER A 545 17.33 -10.52 4.88
C SER A 545 18.47 -9.53 5.03
N LEU A 546 19.67 -10.04 5.29
CA LEU A 546 20.86 -9.21 5.45
C LEU A 546 21.59 -9.05 4.12
N GLY A 547 21.92 -7.80 3.81
CA GLY A 547 22.73 -7.42 2.66
C GLY A 547 24.05 -6.82 3.09
N PHE A 548 25.14 -7.18 2.43
CA PHE A 548 26.47 -6.63 2.64
C PHE A 548 26.91 -5.83 1.41
N LEU A 549 26.85 -4.51 1.52
CA LEU A 549 27.21 -3.56 0.48
C LEU A 549 28.68 -3.16 0.61
N HIS A 550 29.47 -3.34 -0.44
CA HIS A 550 30.90 -3.04 -0.43
C HIS A 550 31.42 -2.71 -1.83
N ARG A 551 32.61 -2.11 -1.90
CA ARG A 551 33.29 -1.77 -3.15
C ARG A 551 34.23 -2.88 -3.61
N GLN A 552 34.16 -3.21 -4.89
CA GLN A 552 35.08 -4.09 -5.63
C GLN A 552 35.77 -3.29 -6.75
N GLU A 553 36.74 -3.89 -7.45
CA GLU A 553 37.50 -3.23 -8.51
C GLU A 553 36.60 -2.69 -9.65
N ASP A 554 35.52 -3.40 -9.96
CA ASP A 554 34.60 -3.08 -11.06
C ASP A 554 33.33 -2.31 -10.63
N GLY A 555 33.20 -1.92 -9.36
CA GLY A 555 32.03 -1.17 -8.86
C GLY A 555 31.58 -1.53 -7.44
N ILE A 556 30.32 -1.25 -7.14
CA ILE A 556 29.64 -1.60 -5.88
C ILE A 556 28.99 -2.98 -6.04
N SER A 557 29.10 -3.82 -5.02
CA SER A 557 28.43 -5.13 -4.93
C SER A 557 27.57 -5.21 -3.68
N LEU A 558 26.49 -5.97 -3.77
CA LEU A 558 25.60 -6.33 -2.66
C LEU A 558 25.53 -7.85 -2.55
N ASP A 559 26.10 -8.40 -1.47
CA ASP A 559 26.05 -9.84 -1.19
C ASP A 559 25.05 -10.12 -0.09
N THR A 560 24.20 -11.13 -0.24
CA THR A 560 23.22 -11.51 0.79
C THR A 560 23.69 -12.70 1.61
N PHE A 561 23.34 -12.73 2.89
CA PHE A 561 23.74 -13.81 3.80
C PHE A 561 22.80 -13.96 4.99
N GLY A 562 22.98 -15.03 5.76
CA GLY A 562 22.12 -15.35 6.90
C GLY A 562 20.81 -16.04 6.47
N PRO A 563 19.78 -16.04 7.35
CA PRO A 563 18.49 -16.66 7.02
C PRO A 563 17.76 -15.89 5.91
N SER A 564 17.00 -16.62 5.09
CA SER A 564 16.19 -16.06 3.99
C SER A 564 14.97 -15.27 4.48
N SER A 565 14.53 -15.52 5.72
CA SER A 565 13.41 -14.83 6.36
C SER A 565 13.71 -14.58 7.84
N LEU A 566 14.31 -13.44 8.13
CA LEU A 566 14.56 -12.94 9.48
C LEU A 566 13.36 -12.10 9.94
N VAL A 567 12.67 -12.53 10.99
CA VAL A 567 11.73 -11.69 11.74
C VAL A 567 12.49 -10.97 12.84
N ILE A 568 12.42 -9.64 12.87
CA ILE A 568 13.12 -8.80 13.86
C ILE A 568 12.17 -8.31 14.97
N GLY A 569 12.70 -8.12 16.18
CA GLY A 569 11.97 -7.50 17.31
C GLY A 569 10.99 -8.42 18.04
N ASP A 570 10.99 -9.72 17.78
CA ASP A 570 10.10 -10.69 18.43
C ASP A 570 10.74 -11.39 19.64
N GLY A 571 9.96 -11.72 20.66
CA GLY A 571 10.35 -12.52 21.83
C GLY A 571 11.40 -11.92 22.80
N ASN A 572 11.87 -12.73 23.75
CA ASN A 572 12.93 -12.37 24.72
C ASN A 572 13.91 -13.55 24.87
N PRO A 573 15.16 -13.46 24.37
CA PRO A 573 15.82 -12.26 23.82
C PRO A 573 15.21 -11.88 22.47
N LEU A 574 15.32 -10.61 22.07
CA LEU A 574 14.72 -10.11 20.82
C LEU A 574 15.34 -10.80 19.60
N SER A 575 14.52 -11.30 18.68
CA SER A 575 15.02 -11.73 17.37
C SER A 575 15.67 -10.54 16.67
N GLY A 576 16.86 -10.71 16.09
CA GLY A 576 17.64 -9.60 15.60
C GLY A 576 19.06 -9.97 15.21
N VAL A 577 19.85 -8.94 14.94
CA VAL A 577 21.28 -9.05 14.67
C VAL A 577 22.01 -8.30 15.77
N TYR A 578 22.96 -8.98 16.41
CA TYR A 578 23.80 -8.44 17.46
C TYR A 578 25.26 -8.42 17.03
N LEU A 579 26.04 -7.52 17.63
CA LEU A 579 27.46 -7.34 17.35
C LEU A 579 28.25 -7.58 18.64
N VAL A 580 29.04 -8.64 18.67
CA VAL A 580 29.71 -9.09 19.90
C VAL A 580 31.11 -9.59 19.58
N ASP A 581 32.10 -9.26 20.42
CA ASP A 581 33.41 -9.92 20.39
C ASP A 581 33.36 -11.24 21.20
N LEU A 582 33.09 -12.35 20.50
CA LEU A 582 33.00 -13.68 21.11
C LEU A 582 34.37 -14.30 21.38
N THR A 583 35.43 -13.84 20.73
CA THR A 583 36.76 -14.46 20.84
C THR A 583 37.67 -13.73 21.82
N GLY A 584 37.29 -12.51 22.22
CA GLY A 584 38.11 -11.60 23.03
C GLY A 584 39.33 -11.07 22.25
N ASP A 585 39.35 -11.25 20.92
CA ASP A 585 40.46 -10.82 20.06
C ASP A 585 40.30 -9.38 19.54
N GLY A 586 39.21 -8.71 19.95
CA GLY A 586 38.84 -7.37 19.53
C GLY A 586 38.10 -7.30 18.20
N ARG A 587 37.81 -8.44 17.55
CA ARG A 587 36.94 -8.52 16.37
C ARG A 587 35.53 -8.90 16.80
N CYS A 588 34.55 -8.15 16.32
CA CYS A 588 33.16 -8.50 16.56
C CYS A 588 32.63 -9.46 15.48
N GLU A 589 31.93 -10.49 15.93
CA GLU A 589 31.07 -11.36 15.14
C GLU A 589 29.63 -10.84 15.12
N LEU A 590 28.87 -11.24 14.09
CA LEU A 590 27.42 -11.05 14.06
C LEU A 590 26.73 -12.26 14.65
N LEU A 591 25.88 -12.03 15.65
CA LEU A 591 24.94 -13.03 16.17
C LEU A 591 23.57 -12.75 15.55
N ILE A 592 23.08 -13.66 14.71
CA ILE A 592 21.76 -13.54 14.10
C ILE A 592 20.82 -14.48 14.85
N LEU A 593 19.98 -13.89 15.69
CA LEU A 593 18.98 -14.60 16.48
C LEU A 593 17.64 -14.52 15.76
N HIS A 594 17.02 -15.65 15.45
CA HIS A 594 15.73 -15.67 14.77
C HIS A 594 14.84 -16.79 15.26
N ARG A 595 13.53 -16.59 15.14
CA ARG A 595 12.51 -17.57 15.51
C ARG A 595 11.91 -18.16 14.25
N GLU A 596 11.86 -19.48 14.19
CA GLU A 596 11.28 -20.21 13.07
C GLU A 596 10.17 -21.12 13.59
N TYR A 597 8.97 -21.01 12.97
CA TYR A 597 7.86 -21.91 13.28
C TYR A 597 8.06 -23.23 12.56
N ASP A 598 8.20 -24.29 13.34
CA ASP A 598 8.28 -25.66 12.83
C ASP A 598 6.87 -26.27 12.78
N PHE A 599 6.41 -26.51 11.55
CA PHE A 599 5.09 -27.08 11.29
C PHE A 599 4.95 -28.52 11.75
N GLU A 600 6.03 -29.29 11.85
CA GLU A 600 6.00 -30.69 12.28
C GLU A 600 5.81 -30.79 13.79
N THR A 601 6.52 -29.95 14.56
CA THR A 601 6.44 -29.95 16.02
C THR A 601 5.38 -28.98 16.57
N GLY A 602 4.90 -28.04 15.75
CA GLY A 602 3.96 -26.99 16.16
C GLY A 602 4.58 -25.97 17.12
N LYS A 603 5.90 -25.80 17.08
CA LYS A 603 6.67 -24.96 18.00
C LYS A 603 7.45 -23.88 17.26
N ASN A 604 7.69 -22.77 17.96
CA ASN A 604 8.66 -21.77 17.53
C ASN A 604 10.03 -22.10 18.12
N TRP A 605 10.99 -22.46 17.28
CA TRP A 605 12.36 -22.68 17.68
C TRP A 605 13.14 -21.37 17.63
N LEU A 606 14.03 -21.17 18.60
CA LEU A 606 14.96 -20.04 18.64
C LEU A 606 16.32 -20.47 18.08
N HIS A 607 16.70 -19.90 16.95
CA HIS A 607 17.91 -20.22 16.20
C HIS A 607 18.98 -19.14 16.34
N LEU A 608 20.21 -19.55 16.68
CA LEU A 608 21.38 -18.69 16.74
C LEU A 608 22.38 -19.01 15.62
N ASN A 609 22.59 -18.06 14.72
CA ASN A 609 23.63 -18.11 13.69
C ASN A 609 24.78 -17.15 14.04
N ILE A 610 26.02 -17.61 13.89
CA ILE A 610 27.22 -16.83 14.24
C ILE A 610 28.07 -16.65 13.00
N MET A 611 28.24 -15.39 12.59
CA MET A 611 28.93 -15.01 11.36
C MET A 611 30.18 -14.19 11.67
N GLU A 612 31.30 -14.57 11.07
CA GLU A 612 32.53 -13.78 11.06
C GLU A 612 32.79 -13.20 9.69
N LYS A 613 33.34 -11.99 9.68
CA LYS A 613 33.81 -11.33 8.48
C LYS A 613 35.19 -11.85 8.08
N GLN A 614 35.29 -12.46 6.90
CA GLN A 614 36.54 -12.89 6.27
C GLN A 614 36.74 -12.10 4.97
N GLY A 615 37.49 -11.01 5.03
CA GLY A 615 37.65 -10.09 3.90
C GLY A 615 36.34 -9.37 3.59
N GLN A 616 35.85 -9.50 2.35
CA GLN A 616 34.56 -8.94 1.90
C GLN A 616 33.42 -9.97 1.94
N LYS A 617 33.56 -11.04 2.74
CA LYS A 617 32.54 -12.09 2.85
C LYS A 617 32.21 -12.38 4.30
N TRP A 618 30.97 -12.80 4.54
CA TRP A 618 30.50 -13.31 5.81
C TRP A 618 30.48 -14.83 5.79
N ARG A 619 31.08 -15.45 6.80
CA ARG A 619 31.15 -16.90 6.93
C ARG A 619 30.57 -17.34 8.26
N ARG A 620 29.72 -18.37 8.24
CA ARG A 620 29.25 -19.05 9.44
C ARG A 620 30.42 -19.76 10.11
N ILE A 621 30.71 -19.46 11.38
CA ILE A 621 31.78 -20.15 12.14
C ILE A 621 31.23 -21.42 12.80
N HIS A 622 29.97 -21.40 13.21
CA HIS A 622 29.37 -22.51 13.95
C HIS A 622 28.43 -23.34 13.06
N ASP A 623 28.90 -24.52 12.63
CA ASP A 623 28.20 -25.38 11.66
C ASP A 623 26.95 -26.10 12.20
N ARG A 624 26.74 -26.16 13.52
CA ARG A 624 25.54 -26.78 14.10
C ARG A 624 24.44 -25.75 14.28
N ASP A 625 23.21 -26.11 13.93
CA ASP A 625 22.04 -25.31 14.25
C ASP A 625 21.82 -25.37 15.77
N ILE A 626 22.11 -24.25 16.44
CA ILE A 626 21.74 -24.05 17.84
C ILE A 626 20.27 -23.66 17.83
N HIS A 627 19.39 -24.62 18.11
CA HIS A 627 17.95 -24.40 18.22
C HIS A 627 17.43 -24.92 19.57
N TYR A 628 16.68 -24.08 20.26
CA TYR A 628 16.14 -24.33 21.59
C TYR A 628 14.77 -23.65 21.74
N ASP A 629 13.96 -24.04 22.73
CA ASP A 629 12.73 -23.31 23.05
C ASP A 629 13.07 -21.90 23.60
N ASP A 630 14.22 -21.77 24.30
CA ASP A 630 14.82 -20.49 24.70
C ASP A 630 16.36 -20.62 24.82
N LEU A 631 17.10 -19.52 24.71
CA LEU A 631 18.56 -19.53 24.92
C LEU A 631 19.06 -18.22 25.55
N ARG A 632 20.17 -18.31 26.31
CA ARG A 632 20.93 -17.15 26.81
C ARG A 632 22.40 -17.30 26.49
N LEU A 633 23.06 -16.17 26.23
CA LEU A 633 24.49 -16.11 25.95
C LEU A 633 25.14 -15.10 26.89
N TYR A 634 25.97 -15.60 27.82
CA TYR A 634 26.61 -14.75 28.82
C TYR A 634 28.13 -14.76 28.67
N LYS A 635 28.75 -13.62 28.94
CA LYS A 635 30.17 -13.53 29.29
C LYS A 635 30.31 -13.54 30.81
N VAL A 636 31.04 -14.53 31.34
CA VAL A 636 31.31 -14.71 32.76
C VAL A 636 32.83 -14.71 32.95
N GLY A 637 33.38 -13.60 33.45
CA GLY A 637 34.82 -13.37 33.39
C GLY A 637 35.33 -13.32 31.94
N ASP A 638 36.29 -14.19 31.60
CA ASP A 638 36.84 -14.33 30.25
C ASP A 638 36.18 -15.47 29.45
N GLU A 639 35.19 -16.16 30.02
CA GLU A 639 34.52 -17.29 29.40
C GLU A 639 33.17 -16.89 28.81
N ILE A 640 32.82 -17.46 27.65
CA ILE A 640 31.51 -17.26 27.01
C ILE A 640 30.70 -18.54 27.09
N TRP A 641 29.52 -18.40 27.68
CA TRP A 641 28.63 -19.49 28.03
C TRP A 641 27.31 -19.36 27.28
N LEU A 642 26.93 -20.42 26.57
CA LEU A 642 25.62 -20.57 25.95
C LEU A 642 24.77 -21.54 26.77
N PHE A 643 23.56 -21.12 27.12
CA PHE A 643 22.58 -21.93 27.83
C PHE A 643 21.36 -22.12 26.94
N GLY A 644 21.17 -23.33 26.42
CA GLY A 644 20.01 -23.71 25.62
C GLY A 644 18.96 -24.41 26.49
N TYR A 645 17.74 -23.89 26.49
CA TYR A 645 16.61 -24.44 27.23
C TYR A 645 15.69 -25.26 26.33
N LEU A 646 15.38 -26.48 26.78
CA LEU A 646 14.39 -27.33 26.15
C LEU A 646 13.20 -27.52 27.11
N GLN A 647 12.04 -27.08 26.67
CA GLN A 647 10.78 -27.30 27.37
C GLN A 647 10.37 -28.75 27.21
N GLY A 648 10.26 -29.45 28.34
CA GLY A 648 9.82 -30.82 28.39
C GLY A 648 8.32 -30.96 28.14
N GLU A 649 7.92 -32.07 27.53
CA GLU A 649 6.51 -32.43 27.38
C GLU A 649 5.95 -33.05 28.66
N ALA A 650 4.71 -32.70 29.00
CA ALA A 650 4.04 -33.22 30.18
C ALA A 650 4.04 -34.75 30.20
N ARG A 651 4.73 -35.34 31.19
CA ARG A 651 4.87 -36.79 31.45
C ARG A 651 5.80 -37.58 30.51
N VAL A 652 6.52 -36.92 29.60
CA VAL A 652 7.43 -37.60 28.64
C VAL A 652 8.88 -37.18 28.84
N VAL A 653 9.16 -35.88 28.92
CA VAL A 653 10.52 -35.33 29.05
C VAL A 653 10.48 -34.21 30.09
N LYS A 654 11.48 -34.14 30.98
CA LYS A 654 11.63 -33.01 31.91
C LYS A 654 12.28 -31.82 31.22
N ASN A 655 11.89 -30.62 31.63
CA ASN A 655 12.57 -29.37 31.32
C ASN A 655 14.08 -29.50 31.58
N ALA A 656 14.90 -29.06 30.64
CA ALA A 656 16.34 -29.19 30.75
C ALA A 656 17.07 -27.97 30.18
N VAL A 657 18.20 -27.63 30.81
CA VAL A 657 19.17 -26.66 30.29
C VAL A 657 20.42 -27.40 29.84
N TYR A 658 20.88 -27.08 28.64
CA TYR A 658 22.13 -27.55 28.06
C TYR A 658 23.14 -26.40 28.11
N SER A 659 24.25 -26.61 28.82
CA SER A 659 25.31 -25.61 28.97
C SER A 659 26.45 -25.92 28.00
N PHE A 660 26.95 -24.88 27.34
CA PHE A 660 28.09 -24.93 26.45
C PHE A 660 29.07 -23.81 26.77
N ILE A 661 30.35 -24.05 26.52
CA ILE A 661 31.41 -23.03 26.62
C ILE A 661 32.04 -22.82 25.25
N TRP A 662 32.35 -21.57 24.92
CA TRP A 662 33.07 -21.23 23.70
C TRP A 662 34.56 -21.55 23.85
N GLU A 663 35.06 -22.52 23.07
CA GLU A 663 36.48 -22.86 23.05
C GLU A 663 36.88 -23.42 21.68
N GLY A 664 38.01 -22.96 21.14
CA GLY A 664 38.52 -23.42 19.84
C GLY A 664 37.62 -23.06 18.65
N GLY A 665 36.93 -21.91 18.70
CA GLY A 665 36.07 -21.41 17.62
C GLY A 665 34.70 -22.09 17.53
N ARG A 666 34.25 -22.77 18.59
CA ARG A 666 32.92 -23.41 18.65
C ARG A 666 32.42 -23.54 20.07
N PHE A 667 31.12 -23.74 20.22
CA PHE A 667 30.52 -24.16 21.48
C PHE A 667 30.75 -25.65 21.75
N ASN A 668 31.45 -25.96 22.85
CA ASN A 668 31.65 -27.31 23.34
C ASN A 668 30.64 -27.60 24.46
N TYR A 669 29.93 -28.71 24.32
CA TYR A 669 28.94 -29.15 25.29
C TYR A 669 29.61 -29.50 26.62
N LEU A 670 29.05 -29.00 27.72
CA LEU A 670 29.53 -29.29 29.06
C LEU A 670 28.60 -30.24 29.80
N GLN A 671 27.33 -29.86 29.95
CA GLN A 671 26.39 -30.63 30.75
C GLN A 671 24.92 -30.36 30.39
N LYS A 672 24.06 -31.28 30.84
CA LYS A 672 22.61 -31.17 30.83
C LYS A 672 22.12 -31.16 32.27
N THR A 673 21.33 -30.16 32.63
CA THR A 673 20.73 -30.02 33.95
C THR A 673 19.22 -30.06 33.84
N GLU A 674 18.55 -30.96 34.57
CA GLU A 674 17.10 -30.91 34.69
C GLU A 674 16.70 -29.74 35.58
N VAL A 675 15.80 -28.89 35.10
CA VAL A 675 15.38 -27.67 35.82
C VAL A 675 13.86 -27.63 35.92
N GLN A 676 13.31 -26.95 36.92
CA GLN A 676 11.88 -26.67 36.95
C GLN A 676 11.54 -25.41 36.14
N ASN A 677 12.38 -24.39 36.23
CA ASN A 677 12.19 -23.08 35.62
C ASN A 677 13.53 -22.57 35.05
N PHE A 678 13.53 -22.04 33.83
CA PHE A 678 14.75 -21.56 33.17
C PHE A 678 15.28 -20.26 33.79
N LEU A 679 14.43 -19.28 34.06
CA LEU A 679 14.83 -18.02 34.69
C LEU A 679 15.46 -18.24 36.07
N ALA A 680 14.86 -19.09 36.89
CA ALA A 680 15.43 -19.45 38.20
C ALA A 680 16.80 -20.14 38.09
N TYR A 681 17.04 -20.91 37.01
CA TYR A 681 18.35 -21.48 36.74
C TYR A 681 19.37 -20.38 36.38
N LEU A 682 18.98 -19.41 35.55
CA LEU A 682 19.85 -18.30 35.13
C LEU A 682 20.18 -17.35 36.30
N GLU A 683 19.25 -17.16 37.24
CA GLU A 683 19.47 -16.42 38.50
C GLU A 683 20.52 -17.10 39.40
N GLY A 684 20.66 -18.43 39.32
CA GLY A 684 21.68 -19.19 40.06
C GLY A 684 23.10 -19.11 39.48
N LEU A 685 23.28 -18.49 38.30
CA LEU A 685 24.60 -18.22 37.71
C LEU A 685 25.29 -17.05 38.44
N PRO A 686 26.63 -16.91 38.36
CA PRO A 686 27.36 -15.79 38.97
C PRO A 686 26.70 -14.42 38.72
N GLU A 687 26.72 -13.55 39.73
CA GLU A 687 26.15 -12.20 39.64
C GLU A 687 26.90 -11.33 38.62
N GLU A 688 28.23 -11.44 38.57
CA GLU A 688 29.06 -10.79 37.55
C GLU A 688 28.98 -11.54 36.21
N LYS A 689 28.00 -11.18 35.38
CA LYS A 689 27.84 -11.66 34.01
C LYS A 689 27.32 -10.55 33.09
N ILE A 690 27.70 -10.60 31.82
CA ILE A 690 27.21 -9.69 30.76
C ILE A 690 26.34 -10.50 29.81
N ASP A 691 25.11 -10.07 29.55
CA ASP A 691 24.22 -10.69 28.55
C ASP A 691 24.56 -10.18 27.16
N LEU A 692 25.11 -11.06 26.34
CA LEU A 692 25.56 -10.75 24.98
C LEU A 692 24.38 -10.67 23.99
N LEU A 693 23.14 -10.92 24.43
CA LEU A 693 21.91 -10.76 23.65
C LEU A 693 21.03 -9.61 24.19
N ASP A 694 21.59 -8.73 25.00
CA ASP A 694 20.91 -7.52 25.49
C ASP A 694 20.86 -6.41 24.41
N GLU A 695 19.98 -5.42 24.61
CA GLU A 695 19.77 -4.29 23.70
C GLU A 695 21.07 -3.49 23.44
N GLU A 696 22.05 -3.52 24.35
CA GLU A 696 23.33 -2.82 24.18
C GLU A 696 24.19 -3.35 23.01
N PHE A 697 24.02 -4.63 22.65
CA PHE A 697 24.74 -5.27 21.54
C PHE A 697 23.89 -5.33 20.26
N LEU A 698 22.64 -4.87 20.30
CA LEU A 698 21.68 -5.02 19.21
C LEU A 698 21.97 -4.05 18.06
N LEU A 699 22.31 -4.60 16.89
CA LEU A 699 22.38 -3.84 15.63
C LEU A 699 21.00 -3.67 15.01
N PHE A 700 20.25 -4.74 14.83
CA PHE A 700 18.91 -4.72 14.23
C PHE A 700 17.92 -5.51 15.09
N PRO A 701 16.70 -4.99 15.34
CA PRO A 701 16.22 -3.67 14.93
C PRO A 701 16.88 -2.55 15.75
N GLY A 702 17.17 -1.41 15.14
CA GLY A 702 17.50 -0.18 15.88
C GLY A 702 16.68 1.01 15.41
N LEU A 703 17.26 2.22 15.44
CA LEU A 703 16.58 3.41 14.94
C LEU A 703 16.46 3.38 13.40
N PRO A 704 15.36 3.92 12.82
CA PRO A 704 15.21 4.05 11.36
C PRO A 704 16.40 4.80 10.71
N GLY A 705 16.77 4.36 9.51
CA GLY A 705 17.89 4.92 8.76
C GLY A 705 19.24 4.21 8.98
N GLY A 706 20.32 4.97 8.85
CA GLY A 706 21.71 4.57 8.89
C GLY A 706 22.44 4.98 10.17
N ARG A 707 23.28 4.09 10.71
CA ARG A 707 24.21 4.42 11.82
C ARG A 707 25.66 4.15 11.42
N ARG A 708 26.59 4.96 11.93
CA ARG A 708 28.03 4.74 11.76
C ARG A 708 28.55 3.83 12.86
N LEU A 709 29.33 2.82 12.49
CA LEU A 709 30.13 2.01 13.42
C LEU A 709 31.60 2.45 13.39
N ASP A 710 32.32 2.17 14.48
CA ASP A 710 33.76 2.44 14.57
C ASP A 710 34.57 1.56 13.60
N ALA A 711 35.63 2.13 13.02
CA ALA A 711 36.47 1.47 12.02
C ALA A 711 37.20 0.21 12.53
N SER A 712 37.29 0.03 13.86
CA SER A 712 37.95 -1.11 14.48
C SER A 712 37.07 -2.33 14.65
N VAL A 713 35.73 -2.19 14.55
CA VAL A 713 34.74 -3.22 14.94
C VAL A 713 34.99 -4.59 14.28
N PHE A 714 35.38 -4.61 13.01
CA PHE A 714 35.62 -5.86 12.26
C PHE A 714 37.09 -6.10 11.91
N ALA A 715 38.01 -5.31 12.47
CA ALA A 715 39.39 -5.29 12.03
C ALA A 715 40.32 -6.06 12.97
N ALA A 716 41.09 -7.00 12.42
CA ALA A 716 42.12 -7.74 13.14
C ALA A 716 43.04 -6.81 13.96
N PRO A 717 43.33 -7.04 15.25
CA PRO A 717 44.17 -6.14 16.05
C PRO A 717 45.52 -5.88 15.35
N PRO A 718 46.11 -4.67 15.49
CA PRO A 718 47.43 -4.41 14.93
C PRO A 718 48.40 -5.47 15.47
N GLY A 719 49.01 -6.24 14.57
CA GLY A 719 49.96 -7.28 14.96
C GLY A 719 51.06 -6.70 15.85
N PRO A 720 51.67 -7.52 16.74
CA PRO A 720 52.70 -7.03 17.64
C PRO A 720 53.77 -6.31 16.83
N ALA A 721 54.07 -5.06 17.22
CA ALA A 721 55.11 -4.26 16.61
C ALA A 721 56.38 -5.11 16.53
N GLY A 722 56.74 -5.51 15.31
CA GLY A 722 57.90 -6.36 15.08
C GLY A 722 59.09 -5.74 15.78
N THR A 723 59.60 -6.44 16.80
CA THR A 723 60.91 -6.15 17.36
C THR A 723 61.89 -6.27 16.20
N GLY A 724 62.39 -5.12 15.74
CA GLY A 724 63.33 -5.05 14.63
C GLY A 724 64.47 -6.00 14.91
N SER A 725 64.54 -7.08 14.14
CA SER A 725 65.74 -7.89 14.01
C SER A 725 66.79 -6.99 13.36
N ARG A 726 67.62 -6.36 14.19
CA ARG A 726 68.93 -5.87 13.77
C ARG A 726 69.73 -7.09 13.33
N SER A 727 69.76 -7.35 12.02
CA SER A 727 70.79 -8.19 11.42
C SER A 727 72.15 -7.54 11.68
N PRO A 728 73.15 -8.26 12.22
CA PRO A 728 74.50 -7.75 12.30
C PRO A 728 75.22 -7.97 10.95
N ARG A 729 75.60 -6.83 10.35
CA ARG A 729 76.49 -6.59 9.19
C ARG A 729 75.94 -6.86 7.80
#